data_AF-A0A2V2XGX8-F1
#
_entry.id   AF-A0A2V2XGX8-F1
#
_cell.length_a   1.000
_cell.length_b   1.000
_cell.length_c   1.000
_cell.angle_alpha   90.00
_cell.angle_beta   90.00
_cell.angle_gamma   90.00
#
_symmetry.space_group_name_H-M   'P 1'
#
loop_
_entity.id
_entity.type
_entity.pdbx_description
1 polymer ?
#
loop_
_entity_poly.entity_id
_entity_poly.type
_entity_poly.pdbx_seq_one_letter_code
_entity_poly.pdbx_strand_id
1 'polypeptide(L)'
;MRRIYRVTWIRAFRHVSLRKFMNTSGDPNVSDVKFSFTERMSSNSSSPSSMATPEIEESGVVPFLSSLSSDLDTLQKRWMRCFRVCITSTPRVVIEAKSMDSDVWTQVVTMKTTQLPRGLIKTVEDVLSLPTEAENRRVTVIDLRDRPEDIAVAQQILAKRFPGLRLQIDHSKGTDLQGTVTHTVSVSLRDHGFVDGSPSKEEKSVKETFFGEAIGASFASTARRALREAFEAAGIPPPPRHFERDQGESEMEIYLETIRNATNETIEIMTSLVGDDHVQVIVQSSNGRRLGLLKGRRDDALSIVLACVERAAECTNRIATEEARKRIADHPVVLALPPKGLRPKEILHRLLFHTFGLTNERIRVLTSQGDGGTFVTTVDAELHWSVTVNTECPVFSTLSRAVGVSKKAAEELACVKAIQRCFPRVFEDQLSFHADVREIINSTKATDKDSICPHISKGLLAQLRWAAQCHKKEVLIEAVQLLPNSENESLGIRTTRALWATQLFLVDQQGTRDFICLALDPKKSASEQKAIAAAIWKIFREECSEGVTYAIDRGLIDKEGNATSCEGISTSEPLPKNDYELAAESDPFIQKLQIVPSQSISVPHRQSLLSVFRRGVQLYIDLLNERSGGGGVYGTSIGQLIEFTDRNLMDGSFKAQILVQFSGDGVEITKETLGEAFHPSSAIIALFSAFKGLFEEGGIIAKAAREDKQVESIYRDTCQRAEEIPRCHWKFPHPTRWKLLPNV
;
A
#
# COMPACT_ATOMS: atom_id res chain seq x y z
N MET A 1 -44.00 26.96 -0.12
CA MET A 1 -43.63 28.33 0.31
C MET A 1 -43.85 29.31 -0.84
N ARG A 2 -44.43 30.50 -0.58
CA ARG A 2 -44.66 31.54 -1.61
C ARG A 2 -43.34 32.28 -1.89
N ARG A 3 -42.86 32.29 -3.14
CA ARG A 3 -41.61 32.97 -3.52
C ARG A 3 -41.89 34.44 -3.88
N ILE A 4 -41.19 35.37 -3.23
CA ILE A 4 -41.31 36.82 -3.42
C ILE A 4 -39.97 37.31 -3.99
N TYR A 5 -39.96 37.91 -5.18
CA TYR A 5 -38.77 38.59 -5.70
C TYR A 5 -38.84 40.09 -5.38
N ARG A 6 -37.75 40.61 -4.80
CA ARG A 6 -37.58 42.02 -4.40
C ARG A 6 -36.47 42.65 -5.24
N VAL A 7 -36.79 43.64 -6.07
CA VAL A 7 -35.79 44.43 -6.80
C VAL A 7 -35.53 45.72 -6.02
N THR A 8 -34.51 45.72 -5.17
CA THR A 8 -34.07 46.89 -4.39
C THR A 8 -33.13 47.78 -5.18
N TRP A 9 -33.47 49.07 -5.31
CA TRP A 9 -32.59 50.06 -5.92
C TRP A 9 -31.89 50.87 -4.82
N ILE A 10 -30.57 50.67 -4.66
CA ILE A 10 -29.73 51.36 -3.68
C ILE A 10 -28.43 51.74 -4.40
N ARG A 11 -28.07 53.02 -4.42
CA ARG A 11 -26.77 53.46 -4.90
C ARG A 11 -25.82 53.66 -3.72
N ALA A 12 -24.89 52.73 -3.52
CA ALA A 12 -23.59 52.99 -2.89
C ALA A 12 -22.55 51.97 -3.41
N PHE A 13 -21.39 52.48 -3.82
CA PHE A 13 -20.24 51.81 -4.45
C PHE A 13 -19.99 50.33 -4.08
N ARG A 14 -20.35 49.40 -4.99
CA ARG A 14 -19.56 48.26 -5.52
C ARG A 14 -20.45 47.37 -6.39
N HIS A 15 -19.90 46.92 -7.51
CA HIS A 15 -20.53 46.25 -8.64
C HIS A 15 -21.57 45.15 -8.32
N VAL A 16 -22.76 45.27 -8.91
CA VAL A 16 -23.56 44.12 -9.40
C VAL A 16 -23.67 44.29 -10.91
N SER A 17 -23.05 43.39 -11.67
CA SER A 17 -23.01 43.45 -13.13
C SER A 17 -24.34 42.98 -13.75
N LEU A 18 -25.04 43.89 -14.41
CA LEU A 18 -26.19 43.66 -15.31
C LEU A 18 -25.82 42.93 -16.63
N ARG A 19 -24.78 42.08 -16.64
CA ARG A 19 -24.24 41.47 -17.87
C ARG A 19 -25.04 40.27 -18.40
N LYS A 20 -26.15 39.86 -17.76
CA LYS A 20 -26.94 38.70 -18.22
C LYS A 20 -28.05 39.01 -19.23
N PHE A 21 -28.21 40.27 -19.66
CA PHE A 21 -29.28 40.67 -20.59
C PHE A 21 -28.81 41.20 -21.96
N MET A 22 -27.51 41.19 -22.22
CA MET A 22 -26.96 41.62 -23.51
C MET A 22 -26.01 40.54 -24.00
N ASN A 23 -26.47 39.67 -24.90
CA ASN A 23 -25.65 38.99 -25.94
C ASN A 23 -26.46 37.92 -26.70
N THR A 24 -27.22 38.37 -27.70
CA THR A 24 -27.52 37.71 -28.99
C THR A 24 -27.83 38.89 -29.93
N SER A 25 -27.23 39.13 -31.08
CA SER A 25 -26.61 38.31 -32.12
C SER A 25 -25.74 39.21 -33.04
N GLY A 26 -25.03 38.61 -34.00
CA GLY A 26 -23.86 39.15 -34.70
C GLY A 26 -24.03 40.34 -35.65
N ASP A 27 -22.92 41.06 -35.82
CA ASP A 27 -22.54 41.96 -36.92
C ASP A 27 -22.22 41.15 -38.21
N PRO A 28 -22.13 41.72 -39.45
CA PRO A 28 -21.53 43.04 -39.75
C PRO A 28 -22.09 43.87 -40.95
N ASN A 29 -21.89 45.20 -40.93
CA ASN A 29 -21.16 46.02 -41.93
C ASN A 29 -21.64 47.50 -42.02
N VAL A 30 -20.75 48.39 -41.58
CA VAL A 30 -20.19 49.62 -42.21
C VAL A 30 -21.08 50.58 -43.04
N SER A 31 -21.01 51.84 -42.61
CA SER A 31 -21.02 53.14 -43.33
C SER A 31 -22.34 53.93 -43.57
N ASP A 32 -22.29 55.14 -42.98
CA ASP A 32 -22.62 56.47 -43.52
C ASP A 32 -24.06 56.97 -43.77
N VAL A 33 -24.42 57.95 -42.94
CA VAL A 33 -24.80 59.35 -43.29
C VAL A 33 -26.13 59.61 -44.05
N LYS A 34 -27.05 60.29 -43.31
CA LYS A 34 -27.97 61.40 -43.68
C LYS A 34 -29.32 61.18 -44.43
N PHE A 35 -30.33 61.79 -43.79
CA PHE A 35 -31.42 62.67 -44.29
C PHE A 35 -32.77 62.11 -44.82
N SER A 36 -33.82 62.71 -44.21
CA SER A 36 -35.12 63.20 -44.73
C SER A 36 -36.20 62.28 -45.30
N PHE A 37 -37.35 62.30 -44.59
CA PHE A 37 -38.71 62.71 -44.99
C PHE A 37 -39.36 62.25 -46.31
N THR A 38 -40.70 62.14 -46.21
CA THR A 38 -41.78 62.15 -47.22
C THR A 38 -42.29 60.85 -47.86
N GLU A 39 -43.49 60.49 -47.40
CA GLU A 39 -44.76 60.36 -48.15
C GLU A 39 -44.99 59.30 -49.25
N ARG A 40 -46.19 58.69 -49.07
CA ARG A 40 -47.25 58.40 -50.06
C ARG A 40 -47.20 57.13 -50.93
N MET A 41 -48.10 56.25 -50.50
CA MET A 41 -49.34 55.81 -51.17
C MET A 41 -49.32 54.75 -52.30
N SER A 42 -50.22 53.78 -52.05
CA SER A 42 -51.17 53.14 -52.97
C SER A 42 -50.58 52.15 -53.99
N SER A 43 -51.19 51.00 -54.30
CA SER A 43 -52.46 50.38 -53.87
C SER A 43 -52.59 49.02 -54.57
N ASN A 44 -53.34 48.11 -53.94
CA ASN A 44 -54.18 47.05 -54.53
C ASN A 44 -53.48 45.88 -55.23
N SER A 45 -53.91 44.62 -55.12
CA SER A 45 -55.05 43.99 -54.43
C SER A 45 -54.97 42.48 -54.69
N SER A 46 -55.14 41.64 -53.66
CA SER A 46 -56.05 40.46 -53.64
C SER A 46 -55.71 39.54 -52.46
N SER A 47 -56.61 39.49 -51.47
CA SER A 47 -56.71 38.50 -50.37
C SER A 47 -57.86 37.52 -50.70
N PRO A 48 -58.05 36.34 -50.04
CA PRO A 48 -58.15 36.21 -48.58
C PRO A 48 -57.62 34.93 -47.89
N SER A 49 -57.34 35.10 -46.59
CA SER A 49 -57.46 34.18 -45.42
C SER A 49 -56.68 32.85 -45.40
N SER A 50 -56.05 32.39 -44.32
CA SER A 50 -55.70 32.92 -42.98
C SER A 50 -54.91 31.80 -42.26
N MET A 51 -53.70 32.08 -41.76
CA MET A 51 -53.21 31.64 -40.44
C MET A 51 -51.89 32.37 -40.20
N ALA A 52 -51.93 33.31 -39.26
CA ALA A 52 -50.82 34.15 -38.86
C ALA A 52 -49.85 33.37 -37.97
N THR A 53 -48.57 33.41 -38.31
CA THR A 53 -47.45 33.20 -37.39
C THR A 53 -47.34 34.42 -36.47
N PRO A 54 -47.29 34.27 -35.13
CA PRO A 54 -47.06 35.41 -34.25
C PRO A 54 -45.57 35.77 -34.26
N GLU A 55 -45.28 37.00 -34.67
CA GLU A 55 -44.01 37.68 -34.41
C GLU A 55 -43.72 37.66 -32.91
N ILE A 56 -42.55 37.19 -32.52
CA ILE A 56 -42.12 37.13 -31.12
C ILE A 56 -41.65 38.53 -30.71
N GLU A 57 -42.42 39.14 -29.80
CA GLU A 57 -42.21 40.42 -29.10
C GLU A 57 -40.94 40.44 -28.20
N GLU A 58 -39.73 40.30 -28.75
CA GLU A 58 -38.48 40.41 -27.96
C GLU A 58 -37.94 41.85 -27.82
N SER A 59 -38.48 42.83 -28.57
CA SER A 59 -37.97 44.21 -28.60
C SER A 59 -38.41 45.12 -27.42
N GLY A 60 -39.33 44.69 -26.55
CA GLY A 60 -40.00 45.59 -25.59
C GLY A 60 -39.43 45.66 -24.17
N VAL A 61 -38.54 44.75 -23.77
CA VAL A 61 -38.11 44.61 -22.36
C VAL A 61 -37.05 45.62 -21.96
N VAL A 62 -36.08 45.88 -22.85
CA VAL A 62 -34.95 46.79 -22.60
C VAL A 62 -35.38 48.26 -22.46
N PRO A 63 -36.26 48.81 -23.32
CA PRO A 63 -36.72 50.20 -23.19
C PRO A 63 -37.54 50.45 -21.92
N PHE A 64 -38.35 49.47 -21.51
CA PHE A 64 -39.20 49.58 -20.32
C PHE A 64 -38.39 49.57 -19.02
N LEU A 65 -37.39 48.68 -18.90
CA LEU A 65 -36.52 48.65 -17.72
C LEU A 65 -35.68 49.93 -17.59
N SER A 66 -35.22 50.49 -18.72
CA SER A 66 -34.54 51.79 -18.70
C SER A 66 -35.49 52.93 -18.29
N SER A 67 -36.73 52.95 -18.79
CA SER A 67 -37.74 53.94 -18.38
C SER A 67 -38.09 53.83 -16.90
N LEU A 68 -38.36 52.61 -16.42
CA LEU A 68 -38.66 52.35 -15.02
C LEU A 68 -37.50 52.74 -14.11
N SER A 69 -36.25 52.48 -14.53
CA SER A 69 -35.07 52.91 -13.77
C SER A 69 -34.95 54.44 -13.73
N SER A 70 -35.18 55.13 -14.84
CA SER A 70 -35.18 56.59 -14.92
C SER A 70 -36.28 57.22 -14.04
N ASP A 71 -37.47 56.62 -14.02
CA ASP A 71 -38.60 57.10 -13.23
C ASP A 71 -38.36 56.89 -11.73
N LEU A 72 -37.81 55.74 -11.34
CA LEU A 72 -37.43 55.47 -9.95
C LEU A 72 -36.28 56.38 -9.48
N ASP A 73 -35.31 56.68 -10.34
CA ASP A 73 -34.25 57.65 -10.06
C ASP A 73 -34.81 59.06 -9.83
N THR A 74 -35.79 59.44 -10.65
CA THR A 74 -36.47 60.73 -10.53
C THR A 74 -37.27 60.81 -9.24
N LEU A 75 -37.98 59.73 -8.88
CA LEU A 75 -38.72 59.62 -7.62
C LEU A 75 -37.80 59.62 -6.40
N GLN A 76 -36.67 58.91 -6.45
CA GLN A 76 -35.68 58.90 -5.37
C GLN A 76 -35.10 60.31 -5.15
N LYS A 77 -34.71 61.01 -6.23
CA LYS A 77 -34.22 62.40 -6.14
C LYS A 77 -35.26 63.36 -5.59
N ARG A 78 -36.54 63.17 -5.95
CA ARG A 78 -37.61 64.09 -5.58
C ARG A 78 -38.15 63.84 -4.17
N TRP A 79 -38.18 62.59 -3.71
CA TRP A 79 -38.83 62.20 -2.45
C TRP A 79 -37.82 61.80 -1.37
N MET A 80 -36.52 61.74 -1.67
CA MET A 80 -35.46 61.33 -0.74
C MET A 80 -35.75 59.99 -0.05
N ARG A 81 -36.38 59.06 -0.78
CA ARG A 81 -36.75 57.72 -0.31
C ARG A 81 -36.21 56.67 -1.26
N CYS A 82 -35.89 55.50 -0.73
CA CYS A 82 -35.53 54.34 -1.55
C CYS A 82 -36.80 53.64 -1.99
N PHE A 83 -36.85 53.22 -3.26
CA PHE A 83 -38.00 52.51 -3.83
C PHE A 83 -37.58 51.12 -4.29
N ARG A 84 -38.47 50.14 -4.15
CA ARG A 84 -38.30 48.78 -4.68
C ARG A 84 -39.59 48.28 -5.29
N VAL A 85 -39.45 47.45 -6.32
CA VAL A 85 -40.59 46.80 -6.99
C VAL A 85 -40.59 45.33 -6.60
N CYS A 86 -41.70 44.88 -6.03
CA CYS A 86 -41.95 43.52 -5.58
C CYS A 86 -42.94 42.86 -6.54
N ILE A 87 -42.48 41.83 -7.25
CA ILE A 87 -43.32 41.02 -8.14
C ILE A 87 -43.55 39.68 -7.44
N THR A 88 -44.80 39.35 -7.19
CA THR A 88 -45.20 38.09 -6.52
C THR A 88 -45.84 37.15 -7.55
N SER A 89 -45.96 35.86 -7.22
CA SER A 89 -46.67 34.86 -8.05
C SER A 89 -48.18 35.07 -8.18
N THR A 90 -48.71 36.21 -7.70
CA THR A 90 -50.10 36.64 -7.86
C THR A 90 -50.17 37.74 -8.93
N PRO A 91 -51.33 38.04 -9.55
CA PRO A 91 -51.43 39.05 -10.62
C PRO A 91 -51.33 40.50 -10.12
N ARG A 92 -50.44 40.75 -9.16
CA ARG A 92 -50.24 42.02 -8.47
C ARG A 92 -48.76 42.32 -8.29
N VAL A 93 -48.36 43.52 -8.67
CA VAL A 93 -47.03 44.08 -8.45
C VAL A 93 -47.14 45.20 -7.43
N VAL A 94 -46.23 45.20 -6.46
CA VAL A 94 -46.25 46.12 -5.33
C VAL A 94 -45.00 46.99 -5.38
N ILE A 95 -45.17 48.30 -5.36
CA ILE A 95 -44.06 49.25 -5.19
C ILE A 95 -44.00 49.62 -3.72
N GLU A 96 -42.85 49.37 -3.09
CA GLU A 96 -42.60 49.71 -1.70
C GLU A 96 -41.55 50.82 -1.63
N ALA A 97 -41.69 51.71 -0.65
CA ALA A 97 -40.74 52.77 -0.36
C ALA A 97 -40.27 52.68 1.08
N LYS A 98 -39.06 53.18 1.30
CA LYS A 98 -38.40 53.21 2.58
C LYS A 98 -37.77 54.59 2.77
N SER A 99 -37.96 55.19 3.94
CA SER A 99 -37.20 56.40 4.30
C SER A 99 -35.73 56.05 4.48
N MET A 100 -34.81 56.95 4.15
CA MET A 100 -33.37 56.68 4.29
C MET A 100 -32.98 56.23 5.72
N ASP A 101 -33.71 56.72 6.73
CA ASP A 101 -33.42 56.50 8.15
C ASP A 101 -34.24 55.38 8.82
N SER A 102 -35.09 54.65 8.09
CA SER A 102 -36.01 53.66 8.69
C SER A 102 -35.91 52.33 7.96
N ASP A 103 -35.61 51.21 8.65
CA ASP A 103 -35.51 49.86 8.08
C ASP A 103 -36.81 49.22 7.57
N VAL A 104 -37.93 49.94 7.71
CA VAL A 104 -39.27 49.43 7.37
C VAL A 104 -39.68 49.86 5.96
N TRP A 105 -39.91 48.87 5.09
CA TRP A 105 -40.46 49.10 3.75
C TRP A 105 -41.99 49.21 3.84
N THR A 106 -42.54 50.33 3.38
CA THR A 106 -43.98 50.59 3.33
C THR A 106 -44.49 50.52 1.90
N GLN A 107 -45.60 49.83 1.70
CA GLN A 107 -46.26 49.72 0.42
C GLN A 107 -46.84 51.07 -0.02
N VAL A 108 -46.46 51.53 -1.21
CA VAL A 108 -46.89 52.81 -1.77
C VAL A 108 -48.02 52.60 -2.76
N VAL A 109 -47.89 51.62 -3.67
CA VAL A 109 -48.88 51.36 -4.72
C VAL A 109 -48.93 49.86 -5.03
N THR A 110 -50.14 49.37 -5.37
CA THR A 110 -50.36 48.03 -5.93
C THR A 110 -50.92 48.16 -7.34
N MET A 111 -50.27 47.52 -8.31
CA MET A 111 -50.69 47.49 -9.71
C MET A 111 -51.09 46.07 -10.13
N LYS A 112 -51.92 45.95 -11.15
CA LYS A 112 -52.28 44.65 -11.76
C LYS A 112 -51.21 44.25 -12.77
N THR A 113 -50.89 42.95 -12.87
CA THR A 113 -49.89 42.44 -13.83
C THR A 113 -50.22 42.75 -15.29
N THR A 114 -51.50 42.96 -15.64
CA THR A 114 -51.92 43.36 -17.00
C THR A 114 -51.42 44.74 -17.44
N GLN A 115 -50.88 45.55 -16.51
CA GLN A 115 -50.30 46.87 -16.79
C GLN A 115 -48.79 46.82 -17.02
N LEU A 116 -48.16 45.63 -16.96
CA LEU A 116 -46.73 45.45 -17.21
C LEU A 116 -46.49 44.91 -18.62
N PRO A 117 -45.32 45.20 -19.23
CA PRO A 117 -44.97 44.64 -20.53
C PRO A 117 -44.93 43.12 -20.44
N ARG A 118 -45.57 42.46 -21.41
CA ARG A 118 -45.63 40.99 -21.50
C ARG A 118 -44.24 40.35 -21.45
N GLY A 119 -43.23 40.97 -22.04
CA GLY A 119 -41.85 40.48 -21.98
C GLY A 119 -41.26 40.43 -20.56
N LEU A 120 -41.61 41.38 -19.66
CA LEU A 120 -41.16 41.35 -18.26
C LEU A 120 -41.88 40.23 -17.49
N ILE A 121 -43.18 40.06 -17.74
CA ILE A 121 -43.98 38.99 -17.14
C ILE A 121 -43.47 37.64 -17.60
N LYS A 122 -43.24 37.47 -18.91
CA LYS A 122 -42.68 36.25 -19.51
C LYS A 122 -41.27 35.96 -19.01
N THR A 123 -40.40 36.96 -18.87
CA THR A 123 -39.04 36.75 -18.30
C THR A 123 -39.11 36.35 -16.82
N VAL A 124 -40.04 36.94 -16.05
CA VAL A 124 -40.24 36.57 -14.64
C VAL A 124 -40.89 35.19 -14.53
N GLU A 125 -41.84 34.86 -15.39
CA GLU A 125 -42.45 33.53 -15.51
C GLU A 125 -41.43 32.50 -15.98
N ASP A 126 -40.54 32.81 -16.93
CA ASP A 126 -39.43 31.97 -17.40
C ASP A 126 -38.36 31.80 -16.32
N VAL A 127 -38.13 32.79 -15.44
CA VAL A 127 -37.26 32.66 -14.25
C VAL A 127 -37.94 31.91 -13.11
N LEU A 128 -39.27 31.97 -13.00
CA LEU A 128 -40.08 31.21 -12.04
C LEU A 128 -40.33 29.76 -12.51
N SER A 129 -40.34 29.52 -13.82
CA SER A 129 -40.53 28.22 -14.48
C SER A 129 -39.24 27.59 -14.97
N LEU A 130 -38.12 28.32 -14.95
CA LEU A 130 -36.78 27.76 -14.97
C LEU A 130 -36.74 26.72 -13.85
N PRO A 131 -36.59 25.43 -14.19
CA PRO A 131 -36.21 24.48 -13.19
C PRO A 131 -34.90 25.02 -12.64
N THR A 132 -34.81 25.21 -11.33
CA THR A 132 -33.51 25.08 -10.67
C THR A 132 -32.79 23.92 -11.36
N GLU A 133 -31.51 24.05 -11.69
CA GLU A 133 -30.67 22.99 -12.27
C GLU A 133 -30.72 21.64 -11.48
N ALA A 134 -31.49 21.57 -10.41
CA ALA A 134 -32.04 20.41 -9.73
C ALA A 134 -32.80 19.39 -10.61
N GLU A 135 -33.38 19.73 -11.76
CA GLU A 135 -34.10 18.70 -12.55
C GLU A 135 -33.22 17.75 -13.36
N ASN A 136 -31.95 18.10 -13.60
CA ASN A 136 -30.93 17.15 -14.08
C ASN A 136 -30.18 16.45 -12.92
N ARG A 137 -30.56 16.70 -11.66
CA ARG A 137 -30.02 16.06 -10.44
C ARG A 137 -30.99 15.05 -9.82
N ARG A 138 -31.81 14.37 -10.62
CA ARG A 138 -32.74 13.33 -10.11
C ARG A 138 -32.05 12.01 -9.72
N VAL A 139 -30.73 11.98 -9.72
CA VAL A 139 -29.88 10.85 -9.30
C VAL A 139 -28.62 11.43 -8.66
N THR A 140 -28.24 10.95 -7.46
CA THR A 140 -26.95 11.30 -6.86
C THR A 140 -25.87 10.47 -7.54
N VAL A 141 -25.28 11.02 -8.61
CA VAL A 141 -24.24 10.34 -9.39
C VAL A 141 -22.87 10.60 -8.76
N ILE A 142 -22.27 9.56 -8.17
CA ILE A 142 -20.86 9.60 -7.78
C ILE A 142 -20.02 9.26 -9.02
N ASP A 143 -19.51 10.30 -9.70
CA ASP A 143 -18.71 10.12 -10.92
C ASP A 143 -17.27 9.71 -10.58
N LEU A 144 -16.96 8.43 -10.80
CA LEU A 144 -15.65 7.82 -10.57
C LEU A 144 -14.82 7.72 -11.86
N ARG A 145 -15.34 8.21 -12.98
CA ARG A 145 -14.57 8.30 -14.23
C ARG A 145 -13.53 9.40 -14.07
N ASP A 146 -12.28 9.13 -14.42
CA ASP A 146 -11.24 10.15 -14.63
C ASP A 146 -11.70 11.09 -15.77
N ARG A 147 -12.56 12.06 -15.45
CA ARG A 147 -12.99 13.12 -16.36
C ARG A 147 -11.95 14.23 -16.41
N PRO A 148 -11.95 15.07 -17.47
CA PRO A 148 -11.10 16.25 -17.62
C PRO A 148 -11.46 17.38 -16.62
N GLU A 149 -11.79 17.04 -15.38
CA GLU A 149 -12.13 18.00 -14.34
C GLU A 149 -10.92 18.82 -13.91
N ASP A 150 -9.73 18.22 -13.92
CA ASP A 150 -8.45 18.93 -13.75
C ASP A 150 -8.27 20.01 -14.82
N ILE A 151 -8.68 19.72 -16.06
CA ILE A 151 -8.66 20.67 -17.17
C ILE A 151 -9.70 21.79 -16.94
N ALA A 152 -10.92 21.44 -16.51
CA ALA A 152 -11.96 22.43 -16.24
C ALA A 152 -11.61 23.35 -15.05
N VAL A 153 -11.02 22.80 -13.98
CA VAL A 153 -10.51 23.55 -12.82
C VAL A 153 -9.34 24.44 -13.24
N ALA A 154 -8.38 23.91 -13.99
CA ALA A 154 -7.27 24.68 -14.53
C ALA A 154 -7.79 25.84 -15.40
N GLN A 155 -8.74 25.56 -16.30
CA GLN A 155 -9.40 26.58 -17.12
C GLN A 155 -10.07 27.66 -16.26
N GLN A 156 -10.76 27.28 -15.19
CA GLN A 156 -11.44 28.23 -14.31
C GLN A 156 -10.45 29.10 -13.51
N ILE A 157 -9.36 28.51 -13.00
CA ILE A 157 -8.31 29.23 -12.26
C ILE A 157 -7.58 30.19 -13.18
N LEU A 158 -7.20 29.73 -14.38
CA LEU A 158 -6.52 30.54 -15.38
C LEU A 158 -7.42 31.65 -15.91
N ALA A 159 -8.69 31.38 -16.19
CA ALA A 159 -9.64 32.41 -16.62
C ALA A 159 -9.93 33.46 -15.52
N LYS A 160 -9.86 33.07 -14.24
CA LYS A 160 -9.99 34.01 -13.11
C LYS A 160 -8.74 34.88 -12.93
N ARG A 161 -7.55 34.31 -13.13
CA ARG A 161 -6.26 34.97 -12.87
C ARG A 161 -5.72 35.75 -14.07
N PHE A 162 -5.96 35.25 -15.28
CA PHE A 162 -5.50 35.78 -16.55
C PHE A 162 -6.66 35.84 -17.55
N PRO A 163 -7.57 36.83 -17.41
CA PRO A 163 -8.78 36.91 -18.23
C PRO A 163 -8.51 37.10 -19.73
N GLY A 164 -7.31 37.58 -20.12
CA GLY A 164 -6.87 37.71 -21.51
C GLY A 164 -6.33 36.43 -22.14
N LEU A 165 -6.16 35.35 -21.36
CA LEU A 165 -5.55 34.09 -21.82
C LEU A 165 -6.54 32.93 -21.70
N ARG A 166 -6.43 31.96 -22.61
CA ARG A 166 -7.23 30.73 -22.61
C ARG A 166 -6.33 29.52 -22.72
N LEU A 167 -6.63 28.50 -21.92
CA LEU A 167 -5.94 27.21 -21.95
C LEU A 167 -6.21 26.50 -23.29
N GLN A 168 -5.14 26.17 -24.00
CA GLN A 168 -5.13 25.31 -25.16
C GLN A 168 -4.56 23.95 -24.78
N ILE A 169 -5.21 22.88 -25.25
CA ILE A 169 -4.75 21.51 -25.07
C ILE A 169 -4.77 20.86 -26.45
N ASP A 170 -3.59 20.46 -26.91
CA ASP A 170 -3.45 19.67 -28.13
C ASP A 170 -3.26 18.21 -27.73
N HIS A 171 -4.08 17.33 -28.30
CA HIS A 171 -4.09 15.91 -28.01
C HIS A 171 -3.90 15.13 -29.30
N SER A 172 -2.91 14.25 -29.31
CA SER A 172 -2.76 13.22 -30.34
C SER A 172 -2.80 11.83 -29.74
N LYS A 173 -3.33 10.88 -30.51
CA LYS A 173 -3.46 9.48 -30.14
C LYS A 173 -2.68 8.66 -31.14
N GLY A 174 -1.76 7.84 -30.64
CA GLY A 174 -0.96 6.90 -31.41
C GLY A 174 -1.05 5.50 -30.84
N THR A 175 -0.35 4.58 -31.50
CA THR A 175 -0.10 3.22 -31.01
C THR A 175 1.41 3.03 -31.02
N ASP A 176 1.96 2.53 -29.92
CA ASP A 176 3.38 2.21 -29.85
C ASP A 176 3.73 0.97 -30.71
N LEU A 177 5.03 0.67 -30.81
CA LEU A 177 5.54 -0.49 -31.54
C LEU A 177 5.07 -1.85 -30.97
N GLN A 178 4.48 -1.85 -29.77
CA GLN A 178 3.94 -3.02 -29.08
C GLN A 178 2.41 -3.13 -29.20
N GLY A 179 1.76 -2.20 -29.93
CA GLY A 179 0.31 -2.17 -30.15
C GLY A 179 -0.49 -1.51 -29.01
N THR A 180 0.18 -0.92 -28.02
CA THR A 180 -0.45 -0.19 -26.91
C THR A 180 -0.86 1.20 -27.38
N VAL A 181 -2.10 1.60 -27.10
CA VAL A 181 -2.59 2.94 -27.39
C VAL A 181 -1.88 3.95 -26.48
N THR A 182 -1.20 4.93 -27.08
CA THR A 182 -0.52 6.02 -26.38
C THR A 182 -1.17 7.35 -26.73
N HIS A 183 -1.26 8.22 -25.72
CA HIS A 183 -1.77 9.58 -25.83
C HIS A 183 -0.60 10.53 -25.63
N THR A 184 -0.44 11.50 -26.51
CA THR A 184 0.48 12.63 -26.34
C THR A 184 -0.37 13.88 -26.15
N VAL A 185 -0.16 14.59 -25.04
CA VAL A 185 -0.92 15.79 -24.69
C VAL A 185 0.04 16.94 -24.43
N SER A 186 -0.11 18.03 -25.15
CA SER A 186 0.60 19.29 -24.92
C SER A 186 -0.37 20.38 -24.49
N VAL A 187 0.04 21.19 -23.51
CA VAL A 187 -0.78 22.22 -22.88
C VAL A 187 -0.07 23.55 -22.97
N SER A 188 -0.77 24.60 -23.43
CA SER A 188 -0.25 25.96 -23.57
C SER A 188 -1.35 27.02 -23.37
N LEU A 189 -0.99 28.31 -23.34
CA LEU A 189 -1.95 29.42 -23.29
C LEU A 189 -2.01 30.17 -24.62
N ARG A 190 -3.24 30.48 -25.08
CA ARG A 190 -3.50 31.34 -26.24
C ARG A 190 -4.19 32.64 -25.82
N ASP A 191 -4.02 33.68 -26.63
CA ASP A 191 -4.74 34.93 -26.42
C ASP A 191 -6.24 34.72 -26.64
N HIS A 192 -7.05 35.31 -25.75
CA HIS A 192 -8.50 35.31 -25.88
C HIS A 192 -8.96 36.67 -26.43
N GLY A 193 -9.28 36.69 -27.73
CA GLY A 193 -9.52 37.91 -28.52
C GLY A 193 -10.79 38.71 -28.25
N PHE A 194 -11.20 38.86 -26.99
CA PHE A 194 -12.44 39.57 -26.62
C PHE A 194 -12.27 40.62 -25.50
N VAL A 195 -11.04 40.91 -25.07
CA VAL A 195 -10.77 41.98 -24.10
C VAL A 195 -10.06 43.12 -24.84
N ASP A 196 -10.72 44.27 -24.92
CA ASP A 196 -10.11 45.52 -25.40
C ASP A 196 -8.90 45.86 -24.51
N GLY A 197 -7.70 45.51 -25.00
CA GLY A 197 -6.43 45.77 -24.34
C GLY A 197 -5.38 44.72 -24.69
N SER A 198 -4.16 45.15 -24.99
CA SER A 198 -3.02 44.25 -25.10
C SER A 198 -2.82 43.50 -23.77
N PRO A 199 -2.48 42.18 -23.78
CA PRO A 199 -2.26 41.42 -22.55
C PRO A 199 -1.24 42.13 -21.66
N SER A 200 -1.49 42.12 -20.36
CA SER A 200 -0.59 42.70 -19.36
C SER A 200 0.82 42.09 -19.44
N LYS A 201 1.84 42.79 -18.93
CA LYS A 201 3.22 42.26 -18.93
C LYS A 201 3.33 40.91 -18.22
N GLU A 202 2.51 40.70 -17.18
CA GLU A 202 2.40 39.44 -16.45
C GLU A 202 1.73 38.36 -17.31
N GLU A 203 0.64 38.66 -18.01
CA GLU A 203 0.01 37.71 -18.94
C GLU A 203 0.93 37.32 -20.11
N LYS A 204 1.71 38.25 -20.65
CA LYS A 204 2.70 37.94 -21.70
C LYS A 204 3.79 37.00 -21.19
N SER A 205 4.33 37.27 -20.01
CA SER A 205 5.34 36.42 -19.37
C SER A 205 4.80 35.01 -19.07
N VAL A 206 3.56 34.91 -18.58
CA VAL A 206 2.92 33.64 -18.27
C VAL A 206 2.59 32.86 -19.54
N LYS A 207 2.13 33.52 -20.61
CA LYS A 207 1.89 32.88 -21.91
C LYS A 207 3.15 32.24 -22.50
N GLU A 208 4.31 32.89 -22.37
CA GLU A 208 5.59 32.40 -22.90
C GLU A 208 6.18 31.25 -22.07
N THR A 209 5.83 31.16 -20.78
CA THR A 209 6.39 30.17 -19.84
C THR A 209 5.46 28.99 -19.55
N PHE A 210 4.15 29.15 -19.75
CA PHE A 210 3.14 28.11 -19.49
C PHE A 210 3.11 27.09 -20.63
N PHE A 211 3.97 26.07 -20.53
CA PHE A 211 4.02 24.95 -21.46
C PHE A 211 4.30 23.64 -20.73
N GLY A 212 3.59 22.57 -21.09
CA GLY A 212 3.86 21.22 -20.59
C GLY A 212 3.41 20.15 -21.57
N GLU A 213 4.16 19.06 -21.63
CA GLU A 213 3.95 17.99 -22.61
C GLU A 213 4.19 16.63 -21.98
N ALA A 214 3.21 15.74 -22.11
CA ALA A 214 3.32 14.38 -21.57
C ALA A 214 2.85 13.34 -22.57
N ILE A 215 3.38 12.13 -22.40
CA ILE A 215 2.99 10.94 -23.15
C ILE A 215 2.61 9.83 -22.15
N GLY A 216 1.51 9.12 -22.41
CA GLY A 216 1.06 8.05 -21.53
C GLY A 216 -0.10 7.22 -22.09
N ALA A 217 -0.45 6.15 -21.38
CA ALA A 217 -1.48 5.20 -21.81
C ALA A 217 -2.93 5.70 -21.63
N SER A 218 -3.14 6.82 -20.92
CA SER A 218 -4.47 7.40 -20.67
C SER A 218 -4.45 8.90 -20.93
N PHE A 219 -5.44 9.42 -21.66
CA PHE A 219 -5.59 10.86 -21.90
C PHE A 219 -5.63 11.67 -20.60
N ALA A 220 -6.42 11.26 -19.61
CA ALA A 220 -6.62 12.04 -18.39
C ALA A 220 -5.35 12.13 -17.52
N SER A 221 -4.63 11.01 -17.33
CA SER A 221 -3.39 11.01 -16.56
C SER A 221 -2.27 11.77 -17.29
N THR A 222 -2.25 11.69 -18.62
CA THR A 222 -1.28 12.36 -19.47
C THR A 222 -1.54 13.87 -19.50
N ALA A 223 -2.79 14.30 -19.72
CA ALA A 223 -3.19 15.71 -19.67
C ALA A 223 -2.92 16.33 -18.29
N ARG A 224 -3.11 15.56 -17.21
CA ARG A 224 -2.79 15.99 -15.84
C ARG A 224 -1.29 16.23 -15.64
N ARG A 225 -0.44 15.35 -16.19
CA ARG A 225 1.01 15.50 -16.11
C ARG A 225 1.48 16.71 -16.92
N ALA A 226 0.96 16.87 -18.14
CA ALA A 226 1.23 18.04 -18.98
C ALA A 226 0.75 19.34 -18.30
N LEU A 227 -0.43 19.35 -17.67
CA LEU A 227 -0.89 20.49 -16.87
C LEU A 227 0.06 20.78 -15.70
N ARG A 228 0.48 19.76 -14.94
CA ARG A 228 1.39 19.98 -13.80
C ARG A 228 2.70 20.61 -14.25
N GLU A 229 3.30 20.09 -15.32
CA GLU A 229 4.52 20.63 -15.91
C GLU A 229 4.31 22.09 -16.38
N ALA A 230 3.17 22.40 -16.99
CA ALA A 230 2.84 23.78 -17.42
C ALA A 230 2.65 24.76 -16.24
N PHE A 231 1.98 24.33 -15.17
CA PHE A 231 1.82 25.15 -13.95
C PHE A 231 3.15 25.37 -13.24
N GLU A 232 4.00 24.34 -13.18
CA GLU A 232 5.35 24.41 -12.60
C GLU A 232 6.27 25.34 -13.41
N ALA A 233 6.26 25.21 -14.74
CA ALA A 233 7.04 26.06 -15.64
C ALA A 233 6.67 27.55 -15.54
N ALA A 234 5.40 27.87 -15.30
CA ALA A 234 4.91 29.23 -15.12
C ALA A 234 5.00 29.75 -13.67
N GLY A 235 5.49 28.94 -12.71
CA GLY A 235 5.54 29.29 -11.29
C GLY A 235 4.16 29.53 -10.66
N ILE A 236 3.10 28.95 -11.24
CA ILE A 236 1.73 29.05 -10.74
C ILE A 236 1.47 27.85 -9.83
N PRO A 237 0.92 28.04 -8.61
CA PRO A 237 0.56 26.92 -7.76
C PRO A 237 -0.39 25.98 -8.53
N PRO A 238 -0.14 24.66 -8.51
CA PRO A 238 -0.97 23.72 -9.24
C PRO A 238 -2.41 23.80 -8.74
N PRO A 239 -3.42 23.52 -9.61
CA PRO A 239 -4.81 23.53 -9.20
C PRO A 239 -4.99 22.65 -7.96
N PRO A 240 -5.63 23.16 -6.88
CA PRO A 240 -5.87 22.36 -5.69
C PRO A 240 -6.64 21.10 -6.09
N ARG A 241 -6.17 19.95 -5.59
CA ARG A 241 -6.89 18.68 -5.70
C ARG A 241 -8.11 18.76 -4.78
N HIS A 242 -9.18 19.41 -5.21
CA HIS A 242 -10.43 19.35 -4.48
C HIS A 242 -11.02 17.95 -4.62
N PHE A 243 -10.63 17.05 -3.71
CA PHE A 243 -11.45 15.90 -3.32
C PHE A 243 -12.66 16.35 -2.50
N GLU A 244 -12.68 17.60 -2.04
CA GLU A 244 -13.87 18.30 -1.53
C GLU A 244 -14.72 18.78 -2.70
N ARG A 245 -15.38 17.85 -3.40
CA ARG A 245 -16.39 18.21 -4.40
C ARG A 245 -17.76 17.64 -4.15
N ASP A 246 -17.95 17.02 -2.99
CA ASP A 246 -19.26 16.88 -2.38
C ASP A 246 -19.32 17.85 -1.20
N GLN A 247 -19.70 19.11 -1.46
CA GLN A 247 -20.59 19.82 -0.52
C GLN A 247 -22.02 19.26 -0.64
N GLY A 248 -22.13 17.95 -0.89
CA GLY A 248 -23.37 17.22 -0.71
C GLY A 248 -23.51 16.99 0.79
N GLU A 249 -24.65 17.38 1.33
CA GLU A 249 -25.07 16.94 2.66
C GLU A 249 -25.14 15.40 2.64
N SER A 250 -24.45 14.75 3.58
CA SER A 250 -24.55 13.29 3.69
C SER A 250 -25.97 12.88 4.07
N GLU A 251 -26.36 11.63 3.80
CA GLU A 251 -27.68 11.14 4.21
C GLU A 251 -27.92 11.32 5.71
N MET A 252 -26.89 11.05 6.50
CA MET A 252 -26.92 11.29 7.94
C MET A 252 -27.07 12.79 8.29
N GLU A 253 -26.43 13.68 7.54
CA GLU A 253 -26.54 15.13 7.75
C GLU A 253 -27.96 15.64 7.48
N ILE A 254 -28.68 15.08 6.50
CA ILE A 254 -30.10 15.42 6.23
C ILE A 254 -30.98 15.10 7.46
N TYR A 255 -30.75 13.96 8.11
CA TYR A 255 -31.46 13.61 9.33
C TYR A 255 -31.05 14.50 10.51
N LEU A 256 -29.76 14.81 10.65
CA LEU A 256 -29.29 15.74 11.68
C LEU A 256 -29.88 17.13 11.49
N GLU A 257 -29.95 17.63 10.25
CA GLU A 257 -30.56 18.91 9.93
C GLU A 257 -32.05 18.94 10.27
N THR A 258 -32.76 17.82 10.05
CA THR A 258 -34.17 17.68 10.47
C THR A 258 -34.34 17.88 11.97
N ILE A 259 -33.43 17.31 12.77
CA ILE A 259 -33.46 17.48 14.22
C ILE A 259 -33.06 18.92 14.59
N ARG A 260 -31.97 19.45 14.02
CA ARG A 260 -31.50 20.83 14.28
C ARG A 260 -32.55 21.87 13.94
N ASN A 261 -33.27 21.71 12.83
CA ASN A 261 -34.34 22.61 12.41
C ASN A 261 -35.58 22.52 13.32
N ALA A 262 -35.81 21.36 13.96
CA ALA A 262 -36.91 21.17 14.91
C ALA A 262 -36.57 21.69 16.31
N THR A 263 -35.32 21.54 16.77
CA THR A 263 -34.89 21.91 18.13
C THR A 263 -34.22 23.28 18.22
N ASN A 264 -33.68 23.81 17.11
CA ASN A 264 -32.77 24.97 17.07
C ASN A 264 -31.53 24.81 17.96
N GLU A 265 -31.09 23.57 18.19
CA GLU A 265 -29.93 23.24 19.02
C GLU A 265 -28.85 22.55 18.18
N THR A 266 -27.58 22.69 18.58
CA THR A 266 -26.51 21.90 17.97
C THR A 266 -26.57 20.46 18.49
N ILE A 267 -26.22 19.50 17.63
CA ILE A 267 -26.39 18.07 17.90
C ILE A 267 -25.06 17.37 17.78
N GLU A 268 -24.79 16.51 18.76
CA GLU A 268 -23.58 15.72 18.85
C GLU A 268 -23.94 14.23 18.87
N ILE A 269 -23.11 13.43 18.21
CA ILE A 269 -23.18 11.98 18.23
C ILE A 269 -22.01 11.49 19.07
N MET A 270 -22.30 10.85 20.19
CA MET A 270 -21.30 10.20 21.04
C MET A 270 -21.37 8.70 20.85
N THR A 271 -20.22 8.06 20.69
CA THR A 271 -20.12 6.60 20.66
C THR A 271 -19.19 6.12 21.76
N SER A 272 -19.61 5.12 22.51
CA SER A 272 -18.82 4.49 23.57
C SER A 272 -18.86 2.97 23.47
N LEU A 273 -17.80 2.33 23.96
CA LEU A 273 -17.72 0.87 24.05
C LEU A 273 -18.39 0.38 25.34
N VAL A 274 -19.21 -0.66 25.23
CA VAL A 274 -19.87 -1.33 26.36
C VAL A 274 -19.35 -2.77 26.40
N GLY A 275 -18.24 -3.00 27.09
CA GLY A 275 -17.48 -4.25 27.00
C GLY A 275 -16.70 -4.37 25.68
N ASP A 276 -16.24 -5.57 25.34
CA ASP A 276 -15.31 -5.78 24.21
C ASP A 276 -16.02 -5.80 22.84
N ASP A 277 -17.27 -6.28 22.79
CA ASP A 277 -17.98 -6.57 21.53
C ASP A 277 -19.16 -5.65 21.21
N HIS A 278 -19.57 -4.77 22.14
CA HIS A 278 -20.76 -3.93 21.96
C HIS A 278 -20.43 -2.44 21.91
N VAL A 279 -21.13 -1.72 21.04
CA VAL A 279 -21.05 -0.27 20.89
C VAL A 279 -22.39 0.36 21.29
N GLN A 280 -22.31 1.45 22.03
CA GLN A 280 -23.42 2.30 22.40
C GLN A 280 -23.30 3.63 21.65
N VAL A 281 -24.38 4.03 20.98
CA VAL A 281 -24.48 5.31 20.27
C VAL A 281 -25.54 6.16 20.94
N ILE A 282 -25.18 7.41 21.23
CA ILE A 282 -26.07 8.40 21.85
C ILE A 282 -26.09 9.63 20.96
N VAL A 283 -27.29 10.05 20.55
CA VAL A 283 -27.51 11.34 19.89
C VAL A 283 -28.03 12.31 20.95
N GLN A 284 -27.30 13.39 21.18
CA GLN A 284 -27.64 14.39 22.18
C GLN A 284 -27.55 15.81 21.63
N SER A 285 -28.34 16.69 22.20
CA SER A 285 -28.20 18.13 22.02
C SER A 285 -27.01 18.66 22.82
N SER A 286 -26.45 19.80 22.42
CA SER A 286 -25.45 20.57 23.19
C SER A 286 -25.88 20.88 24.62
N ASN A 287 -27.19 20.87 24.88
CA ASN A 287 -27.78 21.11 26.19
C ASN A 287 -27.79 19.85 27.07
N GLY A 288 -27.17 18.74 26.63
CA GLY A 288 -27.12 17.46 27.33
C GLY A 288 -28.40 16.62 27.24
N ARG A 289 -29.42 17.11 26.52
CA ARG A 289 -30.68 16.38 26.29
C ARG A 289 -30.42 15.21 25.32
N ARG A 290 -30.65 13.98 25.80
CA ARG A 290 -30.56 12.77 24.98
C ARG A 290 -31.78 12.64 24.09
N LEU A 291 -31.56 12.57 22.78
CA LEU A 291 -32.59 12.46 21.74
C LEU A 291 -32.72 11.04 21.21
N GLY A 292 -31.61 10.27 21.20
CA GLY A 292 -31.58 8.89 20.77
C GLY A 292 -30.53 8.07 21.51
N LEU A 293 -30.82 6.79 21.72
CA LEU A 293 -29.90 5.81 22.30
C LEU A 293 -30.11 4.46 21.62
N LEU A 294 -29.04 3.88 21.06
CA LEU A 294 -29.02 2.51 20.57
C LEU A 294 -27.76 1.78 21.04
N LYS A 295 -27.88 0.46 21.16
CA LYS A 295 -26.77 -0.46 21.50
C LYS A 295 -26.81 -1.63 20.54
N GLY A 296 -25.64 -2.13 20.15
CA GLY A 296 -25.53 -3.33 19.32
C GLY A 296 -24.08 -3.80 19.19
N ARG A 297 -23.84 -4.72 18.26
CA ARG A 297 -22.50 -5.28 18.01
C ARG A 297 -21.58 -4.26 17.35
N ARG A 298 -20.30 -4.28 17.72
CA ARG A 298 -19.24 -3.41 17.15
C ARG A 298 -19.10 -3.56 15.63
N ASP A 299 -19.37 -4.76 15.16
CA ASP A 299 -19.41 -5.19 13.77
C ASP A 299 -20.44 -4.46 12.90
N ASP A 300 -21.51 -3.96 13.51
CA ASP A 300 -22.62 -3.25 12.83
C ASP A 300 -22.67 -1.77 13.23
N ALA A 301 -21.57 -1.23 13.78
CA ALA A 301 -21.57 0.07 14.45
C ALA A 301 -22.01 1.21 13.52
N LEU A 302 -21.58 1.25 12.25
CA LEU A 302 -22.01 2.27 11.30
C LEU A 302 -23.53 2.23 11.06
N SER A 303 -24.09 1.05 10.85
CA SER A 303 -25.54 0.86 10.67
C SER A 303 -26.32 1.29 11.92
N ILE A 304 -25.79 0.98 13.11
CA ILE A 304 -26.37 1.41 14.39
C ILE A 304 -26.34 2.93 14.54
N VAL A 305 -25.25 3.59 14.12
CA VAL A 305 -25.15 5.06 14.15
C VAL A 305 -26.23 5.70 13.29
N LEU A 306 -26.36 5.29 12.02
CA LEU A 306 -27.36 5.85 11.12
C LEU A 306 -28.78 5.60 11.64
N ALA A 307 -29.08 4.38 12.11
CA ALA A 307 -30.38 4.05 12.71
C ALA A 307 -30.66 4.86 13.99
N CYS A 308 -29.64 5.20 14.77
CA CYS A 308 -29.79 6.01 15.98
C CYS A 308 -30.16 7.45 15.64
N VAL A 309 -29.49 8.03 14.63
CA VAL A 309 -29.76 9.38 14.11
C VAL A 309 -31.16 9.44 13.49
N GLU A 310 -31.53 8.45 12.68
CA GLU A 310 -32.85 8.36 12.08
C GLU A 310 -33.96 8.24 13.15
N ARG A 311 -33.74 7.40 14.18
CA ARG A 311 -34.68 7.27 15.29
C ARG A 311 -34.80 8.57 16.10
N ALA A 312 -33.71 9.31 16.28
CA ALA A 312 -33.73 10.63 16.92
C ALA A 312 -34.49 11.68 16.08
N ALA A 313 -34.33 11.65 14.75
CA ALA A 313 -35.09 12.48 13.81
C ALA A 313 -36.59 12.16 13.88
N GLU A 314 -36.96 10.88 13.88
CA GLU A 314 -38.37 10.47 13.95
C GLU A 314 -39.03 10.89 15.26
N CYS A 315 -38.32 10.77 16.39
CA CYS A 315 -38.78 11.21 17.70
C CYS A 315 -38.95 12.73 17.82
N THR A 316 -38.24 13.53 17.02
CA THR A 316 -38.31 15.00 17.07
C THR A 316 -39.28 15.58 16.04
N ASN A 317 -39.22 15.12 14.79
CA ASN A 317 -40.16 15.52 13.74
C ASN A 317 -40.40 14.39 12.74
N ARG A 318 -41.43 13.59 13.01
CA ARG A 318 -41.82 12.45 12.19
C ARG A 318 -42.14 12.83 10.74
N ILE A 319 -42.84 13.95 10.50
CA ILE A 319 -43.28 14.35 9.15
C ILE A 319 -42.07 14.70 8.28
N ALA A 320 -41.17 15.55 8.79
CA ALA A 320 -39.97 15.93 8.05
C ALA A 320 -39.00 14.74 7.86
N THR A 321 -38.97 13.79 8.80
CA THR A 321 -38.18 12.57 8.69
C THR A 321 -38.71 11.64 7.59
N GLU A 322 -40.02 11.46 7.47
CA GLU A 322 -40.62 10.69 6.35
C GLU A 322 -40.37 11.38 5.00
N GLU A 323 -40.43 12.72 4.95
CA GLU A 323 -40.06 13.48 3.76
C GLU A 323 -38.57 13.32 3.41
N ALA A 324 -37.68 13.27 4.40
CA ALA A 324 -36.26 13.00 4.21
C ALA A 324 -36.02 11.57 3.70
N ARG A 325 -36.65 10.55 4.30
CA ARG A 325 -36.60 9.16 3.82
C ARG A 325 -37.06 9.04 2.38
N LYS A 326 -38.20 9.68 2.06
CA LYS A 326 -38.72 9.67 0.70
C LYS A 326 -37.76 10.37 -0.26
N ARG A 327 -37.18 11.52 0.13
CA ARG A 327 -36.13 12.18 -0.66
C ARG A 327 -34.92 11.27 -0.90
N ILE A 328 -34.42 10.57 0.12
CA ILE A 328 -33.28 9.64 -0.05
C ILE A 328 -33.66 8.46 -0.95
N ALA A 329 -34.85 7.87 -0.75
CA ALA A 329 -35.34 6.75 -1.55
C ALA A 329 -35.59 7.11 -3.02
N ASP A 330 -36.11 8.33 -3.28
CA ASP A 330 -36.36 8.83 -4.63
C ASP A 330 -35.05 9.19 -5.37
N HIS A 331 -33.91 9.28 -4.67
CA HIS A 331 -32.60 9.65 -5.23
C HIS A 331 -31.52 8.60 -4.88
N PRO A 332 -31.61 7.38 -5.44
CA PRO A 332 -30.63 6.34 -5.17
C PRO A 332 -29.23 6.75 -5.68
N VAL A 333 -28.20 6.35 -4.94
CA VAL A 333 -26.80 6.55 -5.33
C VAL A 333 -26.51 5.76 -6.60
N VAL A 334 -25.96 6.41 -7.62
CA VAL A 334 -25.48 5.75 -8.85
C VAL A 334 -23.99 6.02 -9.03
N LEU A 335 -23.21 4.95 -9.12
CA LEU A 335 -21.78 4.99 -9.35
C LEU A 335 -21.50 5.06 -10.86
N ALA A 336 -20.89 6.14 -11.33
CA ALA A 336 -20.38 6.20 -12.69
C ALA A 336 -18.97 5.59 -12.72
N LEU A 337 -18.89 4.28 -12.97
CA LEU A 337 -17.64 3.51 -12.94
C LEU A 337 -16.80 3.69 -14.21
N PRO A 338 -15.45 3.75 -14.11
CA PRO A 338 -14.57 3.68 -15.27
C PRO A 338 -14.60 2.26 -15.88
N PRO A 339 -14.45 2.09 -17.21
CA PRO A 339 -14.51 0.75 -17.83
C PRO A 339 -13.33 -0.17 -17.46
N LYS A 340 -12.21 0.38 -16.98
CA LYS A 340 -11.02 -0.33 -16.49
C LYS A 340 -10.32 0.54 -15.44
N GLY A 341 -9.60 -0.10 -14.52
CA GLY A 341 -8.78 0.59 -13.52
C GLY A 341 -9.59 1.09 -12.33
N LEU A 342 -10.55 0.28 -11.89
CA LEU A 342 -11.38 0.56 -10.73
C LEU A 342 -10.51 0.72 -9.47
N ARG A 343 -10.83 1.71 -8.63
CA ARG A 343 -10.10 1.98 -7.38
C ARG A 343 -11.01 1.74 -6.18
N PRO A 344 -11.10 0.51 -5.65
CA PRO A 344 -12.05 0.16 -4.59
C PRO A 344 -11.96 1.07 -3.36
N LYS A 345 -10.74 1.46 -2.97
CA LYS A 345 -10.49 2.38 -1.86
C LYS A 345 -11.19 3.73 -2.04
N GLU A 346 -11.12 4.30 -3.24
CA GLU A 346 -11.73 5.60 -3.53
C GLU A 346 -13.26 5.49 -3.52
N ILE A 347 -13.80 4.40 -4.07
CA ILE A 347 -15.24 4.11 -4.06
C ILE A 347 -15.74 4.01 -2.62
N LEU A 348 -15.06 3.23 -1.78
CA LEU A 348 -15.41 3.05 -0.38
C LEU A 348 -15.42 4.41 0.35
N HIS A 349 -14.36 5.20 0.19
CA HIS A 349 -14.27 6.51 0.83
C HIS A 349 -15.42 7.44 0.42
N ARG A 350 -15.78 7.47 -0.86
CA ARG A 350 -16.90 8.31 -1.34
C ARG A 350 -18.26 7.81 -0.84
N LEU A 351 -18.47 6.49 -0.79
CA LEU A 351 -19.72 5.93 -0.24
C LEU A 351 -19.86 6.18 1.27
N LEU A 352 -18.76 6.06 2.03
CA LEU A 352 -18.73 6.36 3.46
C LEU A 352 -18.96 7.85 3.74
N PHE A 353 -18.40 8.73 2.91
CA PHE A 353 -18.65 10.17 2.98
C PHE A 353 -20.11 10.50 2.66
N HIS A 354 -20.65 9.97 1.55
CA HIS A 354 -22.04 10.21 1.14
C HIS A 354 -23.05 9.77 2.20
N THR A 355 -22.87 8.58 2.78
CA THR A 355 -23.88 7.99 3.67
C THR A 355 -23.72 8.48 5.11
N PHE A 356 -22.49 8.49 5.62
CA PHE A 356 -22.19 8.75 7.03
C PHE A 356 -21.46 10.07 7.28
N GLY A 357 -21.10 10.84 6.24
CA GLY A 357 -20.30 12.06 6.39
C GLY A 357 -18.87 11.82 6.92
N LEU A 358 -18.34 10.60 6.77
CA LEU A 358 -17.00 10.27 7.25
C LEU A 358 -15.92 10.79 6.29
N THR A 359 -15.03 11.63 6.82
CA THR A 359 -13.89 12.16 6.07
C THR A 359 -12.75 11.14 5.96
N ASN A 360 -11.85 11.34 4.98
CA ASN A 360 -10.71 10.45 4.74
C ASN A 360 -9.80 10.26 5.96
N GLU A 361 -9.67 11.27 6.81
CA GLU A 361 -8.84 11.22 8.02
C GLU A 361 -9.37 10.23 9.05
N ARG A 362 -10.69 9.99 9.03
CA ARG A 362 -11.40 9.07 9.92
C ARG A 362 -11.43 7.64 9.39
N ILE A 363 -10.98 7.40 8.16
CA ILE A 363 -10.94 6.06 7.55
C ILE A 363 -9.48 5.62 7.45
N ARG A 364 -9.14 4.55 8.18
CA ARG A 364 -7.78 4.02 8.24
C ARG A 364 -7.72 2.70 7.49
N VAL A 365 -6.95 2.67 6.41
CA VAL A 365 -6.59 1.42 5.72
C VAL A 365 -5.19 1.04 6.21
N LEU A 366 -5.14 0.11 7.15
CA LEU A 366 -3.89 -0.33 7.79
C LEU A 366 -3.47 -1.65 7.16
N THR A 367 -2.27 -1.69 6.59
CA THR A 367 -1.69 -2.92 6.04
C THR A 367 -0.45 -3.28 6.81
N SER A 368 -0.47 -4.41 7.50
CA SER A 368 0.67 -5.00 8.17
C SER A 368 1.24 -6.15 7.34
N GLN A 369 2.55 -6.36 7.44
CA GLN A 369 3.21 -7.50 6.83
C GLN A 369 3.11 -8.69 7.79
N GLY A 370 2.53 -9.78 7.32
CA GLY A 370 2.44 -11.05 8.04
C GLY A 370 3.59 -12.00 7.70
N ASP A 371 3.54 -13.18 8.31
CA ASP A 371 4.52 -14.24 8.12
C ASP A 371 4.54 -14.73 6.66
N GLY A 372 5.71 -15.18 6.21
CA GLY A 372 5.89 -15.66 4.84
C GLY A 372 5.76 -14.58 3.76
N GLY A 373 5.79 -13.29 4.12
CA GLY A 373 5.67 -12.18 3.18
C GLY A 373 4.26 -11.96 2.65
N THR A 374 3.26 -12.43 3.39
CA THR A 374 1.85 -12.09 3.20
C THR A 374 1.55 -10.72 3.80
N PHE A 375 0.41 -10.13 3.44
CA PHE A 375 -0.03 -8.83 3.93
C PHE A 375 -1.44 -8.96 4.49
N VAL A 376 -1.66 -8.43 5.69
CA VAL A 376 -2.98 -8.34 6.31
C VAL A 376 -3.41 -6.89 6.24
N THR A 377 -4.54 -6.63 5.61
CA THR A 377 -5.14 -5.30 5.55
C THR A 377 -6.42 -5.27 6.36
N THR A 378 -6.54 -4.29 7.26
CA THR A 378 -7.78 -3.93 7.93
C THR A 378 -8.25 -2.56 7.45
N VAL A 379 -9.57 -2.42 7.30
CA VAL A 379 -10.21 -1.14 7.00
C VAL A 379 -11.02 -0.76 8.22
N ASP A 380 -10.57 0.28 8.91
CA ASP A 380 -11.14 0.75 10.17
C ASP A 380 -11.76 2.14 9.98
N ALA A 381 -12.94 2.36 10.56
CA ALA A 381 -13.61 3.65 10.58
C ALA A 381 -13.66 4.20 12.02
N GLU A 382 -13.24 5.45 12.17
CA GLU A 382 -13.32 6.20 13.43
C GLU A 382 -14.73 6.76 13.62
N LEU A 383 -15.41 6.30 14.67
CA LEU A 383 -16.78 6.66 14.98
C LEU A 383 -16.80 7.95 15.80
N HIS A 384 -16.52 9.09 15.16
CA HIS A 384 -16.55 10.38 15.83
C HIS A 384 -17.12 11.43 14.89
N TRP A 385 -18.12 12.20 15.35
CA TRP A 385 -18.77 13.26 14.55
C TRP A 385 -18.92 14.60 15.28
N SER A 386 -18.51 14.70 16.55
CA SER A 386 -18.53 15.98 17.28
C SER A 386 -17.37 16.89 16.85
N VAL A 387 -17.60 18.20 16.95
CA VAL A 387 -16.60 19.26 16.73
C VAL A 387 -15.81 19.51 18.02
N THR A 388 -16.38 19.15 19.16
CA THR A 388 -15.76 19.19 20.49
C THR A 388 -14.75 18.05 20.61
N VAL A 389 -13.51 18.41 20.94
CA VAL A 389 -12.42 17.46 21.22
C VAL A 389 -12.74 16.77 22.54
N ASN A 390 -13.43 15.64 22.48
CA ASN A 390 -13.55 14.77 23.64
C ASN A 390 -12.19 14.15 23.93
N THR A 391 -11.77 14.18 25.19
CA THR A 391 -10.53 13.57 25.71
C THR A 391 -10.60 12.04 25.80
N GLU A 392 -11.70 11.43 25.36
CA GLU A 392 -11.88 9.97 25.36
C GLU A 392 -11.23 9.34 24.13
N CYS A 393 -10.75 8.09 24.29
CA CYS A 393 -10.13 7.36 23.20
C CYS A 393 -11.13 7.14 22.05
N PRO A 394 -10.78 7.47 20.80
CA PRO A 394 -11.68 7.30 19.67
C PRO A 394 -12.07 5.83 19.48
N VAL A 395 -13.37 5.59 19.25
CA VAL A 395 -13.89 4.24 19.00
C VAL A 395 -13.70 3.90 17.52
N PHE A 396 -12.91 2.85 17.25
CA PHE A 396 -12.73 2.33 15.89
C PHE A 396 -13.62 1.11 15.65
N SER A 397 -14.29 1.06 14.50
CA SER A 397 -15.00 -0.12 14.01
C SER A 397 -14.29 -0.67 12.78
N THR A 398 -13.97 -1.97 12.81
CA THR A 398 -13.36 -2.66 11.67
C THR A 398 -14.44 -3.06 10.68
N LEU A 399 -14.41 -2.44 9.50
CA LEU A 399 -15.37 -2.67 8.42
C LEU A 399 -15.06 -3.98 7.69
N SER A 400 -13.78 -4.27 7.50
CA SER A 400 -13.32 -5.48 6.83
C SER A 400 -11.88 -5.81 7.18
N ARG A 401 -11.54 -7.08 6.98
CA ARG A 401 -10.17 -7.59 7.01
C ARG A 401 -9.97 -8.51 5.82
N ALA A 402 -8.83 -8.40 5.17
CA ALA A 402 -8.41 -9.33 4.11
C ALA A 402 -6.91 -9.61 4.22
N VAL A 403 -6.51 -10.77 3.71
CA VAL A 403 -5.10 -11.19 3.64
C VAL A 403 -4.74 -11.44 2.19
N GLY A 404 -3.58 -10.96 1.74
CA GLY A 404 -3.13 -11.12 0.37
C GLY A 404 -1.64 -11.38 0.23
N VAL A 405 -1.26 -11.94 -0.92
CA VAL A 405 0.15 -12.16 -1.29
C VAL A 405 0.90 -10.87 -1.64
N SER A 406 0.15 -9.78 -1.85
CA SER A 406 0.68 -8.44 -2.05
C SER A 406 -0.16 -7.41 -1.31
N LYS A 407 0.48 -6.31 -0.89
CA LYS A 407 -0.20 -5.17 -0.26
C LYS A 407 -1.40 -4.68 -1.09
N LYS A 408 -1.21 -4.52 -2.40
CA LYS A 408 -2.25 -4.05 -3.31
C LYS A 408 -3.46 -5.00 -3.34
N ALA A 409 -3.22 -6.30 -3.49
CA ALA A 409 -4.30 -7.29 -3.55
C ALA A 409 -5.09 -7.38 -2.23
N ALA A 410 -4.39 -7.32 -1.09
CA ALA A 410 -5.02 -7.30 0.24
C ALA A 410 -5.88 -6.04 0.42
N GLU A 411 -5.37 -4.87 0.04
CA GLU A 411 -6.10 -3.60 0.13
C GLU A 411 -7.33 -3.55 -0.78
N GLU A 412 -7.20 -4.00 -2.02
CA GLU A 412 -8.32 -4.05 -2.97
C GLU A 412 -9.43 -4.98 -2.48
N LEU A 413 -9.09 -6.18 -2.02
CA LEU A 413 -10.09 -7.13 -1.52
C LEU A 413 -10.73 -6.63 -0.23
N ALA A 414 -9.96 -6.09 0.73
CA ALA A 414 -10.51 -5.52 1.96
C ALA A 414 -11.52 -4.40 1.63
N CYS A 415 -11.16 -3.46 0.76
CA CYS A 415 -12.07 -2.38 0.36
C CYS A 415 -13.33 -2.91 -0.32
N VAL A 416 -13.23 -3.89 -1.21
CA VAL A 416 -14.41 -4.50 -1.86
C VAL A 416 -15.31 -5.20 -0.83
N LYS A 417 -14.72 -5.94 0.12
CA LYS A 417 -15.47 -6.61 1.19
C LYS A 417 -16.12 -5.61 2.16
N ALA A 418 -15.46 -4.49 2.46
CA ALA A 418 -16.06 -3.39 3.22
C ALA A 418 -17.27 -2.80 2.49
N ILE A 419 -17.17 -2.57 1.17
CA ILE A 419 -18.31 -2.08 0.37
C ILE A 419 -19.45 -3.10 0.38
N GLN A 420 -19.15 -4.40 0.18
CA GLN A 420 -20.14 -5.46 0.20
C GLN A 420 -20.88 -5.55 1.55
N ARG A 421 -20.17 -5.33 2.66
CA ARG A 421 -20.73 -5.36 4.02
C ARG A 421 -21.54 -4.10 4.34
N CYS A 422 -21.01 -2.91 4.07
CA CYS A 422 -21.63 -1.64 4.44
C CYS A 422 -22.71 -1.17 3.46
N PHE A 423 -22.60 -1.53 2.19
CA PHE A 423 -23.47 -1.06 1.10
C PHE A 423 -23.92 -2.21 0.19
N PRO A 424 -24.62 -3.23 0.72
CA PRO A 424 -24.93 -4.46 -0.02
C PRO A 424 -25.73 -4.20 -1.30
N ARG A 425 -26.72 -3.29 -1.26
CA ARG A 425 -27.53 -2.94 -2.44
C ARG A 425 -26.70 -2.30 -3.56
N VAL A 426 -25.86 -1.31 -3.21
CA VAL A 426 -24.97 -0.66 -4.19
C VAL A 426 -23.98 -1.65 -4.78
N PHE A 427 -23.49 -2.58 -3.95
CA PHE A 427 -22.60 -3.64 -4.40
C PHE A 427 -23.28 -4.59 -5.39
N GLU A 428 -24.42 -5.16 -5.01
CA GLU A 428 -25.18 -6.11 -5.82
C GLU A 428 -25.65 -5.51 -7.14
N ASP A 429 -26.23 -4.31 -7.09
CA ASP A 429 -26.87 -3.69 -8.25
C ASP A 429 -25.86 -3.08 -9.24
N GLN A 430 -24.70 -2.60 -8.78
CA GLN A 430 -23.82 -1.75 -9.59
C GLN A 430 -22.36 -2.23 -9.70
N LEU A 431 -21.77 -2.81 -8.64
CA LEU A 431 -20.35 -3.18 -8.62
C LEU A 431 -20.09 -4.65 -8.96
N SER A 432 -21.01 -5.55 -8.60
CA SER A 432 -20.87 -7.00 -8.75
C SER A 432 -20.64 -7.45 -10.21
N PHE A 433 -21.12 -6.66 -11.17
CA PHE A 433 -21.01 -6.93 -12.60
C PHE A 433 -19.71 -6.40 -13.22
N HIS A 434 -18.97 -5.53 -12.51
CA HIS A 434 -17.76 -4.91 -13.03
C HIS A 434 -16.61 -5.92 -13.17
N ALA A 435 -15.91 -5.91 -14.31
CA ALA A 435 -14.83 -6.86 -14.61
C ALA A 435 -13.74 -6.88 -13.54
N ASP A 436 -13.20 -5.70 -13.18
CA ASP A 436 -12.16 -5.58 -12.15
C ASP A 436 -12.62 -6.09 -10.78
N VAL A 437 -13.88 -5.87 -10.38
CA VAL A 437 -14.41 -6.33 -9.09
C VAL A 437 -14.54 -7.86 -9.09
N ARG A 438 -15.01 -8.45 -10.19
CA ARG A 438 -15.06 -9.90 -10.36
C ARG A 438 -13.67 -10.52 -10.36
N GLU A 439 -12.69 -9.87 -10.99
CA GLU A 439 -11.30 -10.30 -10.95
C GLU A 439 -10.76 -10.26 -9.52
N ILE A 440 -10.98 -9.18 -8.76
CA ILE A 440 -10.52 -9.06 -7.37
C ILE A 440 -11.15 -10.14 -6.49
N ILE A 441 -12.45 -10.41 -6.61
CA ILE A 441 -13.16 -11.39 -5.78
C ILE A 441 -12.77 -12.82 -6.13
N ASN A 442 -12.58 -13.13 -7.42
CA ASN A 442 -12.23 -14.47 -7.87
C ASN A 442 -10.71 -14.73 -7.86
N SER A 443 -9.90 -13.72 -7.54
CA SER A 443 -8.45 -13.82 -7.50
C SER A 443 -7.99 -14.72 -6.37
N THR A 444 -7.04 -15.60 -6.66
CA THR A 444 -6.32 -16.40 -5.64
C THR A 444 -5.28 -15.61 -4.87
N LYS A 445 -5.06 -14.33 -5.22
CA LYS A 445 -4.03 -13.47 -4.62
C LYS A 445 -4.43 -12.85 -3.28
N ALA A 446 -5.72 -12.88 -2.94
CA ALA A 446 -6.24 -12.36 -1.69
C ALA A 446 -7.43 -13.19 -1.21
N THR A 447 -7.65 -13.24 0.10
CA THR A 447 -8.75 -13.97 0.74
C THR A 447 -9.25 -13.21 1.97
N ASP A 448 -10.50 -13.47 2.35
CA ASP A 448 -11.12 -13.00 3.60
C ASP A 448 -10.86 -13.95 4.78
N LYS A 449 -10.22 -15.10 4.54
CA LYS A 449 -9.76 -16.02 5.57
C LYS A 449 -8.60 -15.44 6.39
N ASP A 450 -8.34 -16.05 7.54
CA ASP A 450 -7.27 -15.61 8.46
C ASP A 450 -5.86 -15.65 7.87
N SER A 451 -5.62 -16.47 6.84
CA SER A 451 -4.32 -16.61 6.19
C SER A 451 -4.44 -17.00 4.72
N ILE A 452 -3.36 -16.80 3.96
CA ILE A 452 -3.25 -17.11 2.54
C ILE A 452 -1.92 -17.80 2.23
N CYS A 453 -1.92 -18.66 1.21
CA CYS A 453 -0.71 -19.30 0.73
C CYS A 453 0.33 -18.24 0.32
N PRO A 454 1.56 -18.29 0.86
CA PRO A 454 2.64 -17.41 0.45
C PRO A 454 2.96 -17.56 -1.05
N HIS A 455 3.35 -16.45 -1.69
CA HIS A 455 3.74 -16.48 -3.10
C HIS A 455 5.00 -17.33 -3.32
N ILE A 456 5.12 -17.97 -4.49
CA ILE A 456 6.23 -18.87 -4.86
C ILE A 456 7.62 -18.25 -4.68
N SER A 457 7.74 -16.92 -4.82
CA SER A 457 9.00 -16.18 -4.63
C SER A 457 9.58 -16.29 -3.22
N LYS A 458 8.78 -16.69 -2.24
CA LYS A 458 9.20 -16.94 -0.84
C LYS A 458 9.70 -18.36 -0.62
N GLY A 459 9.58 -19.22 -1.63
CA GLY A 459 10.07 -20.59 -1.65
C GLY A 459 9.03 -21.62 -1.24
N LEU A 460 9.20 -22.86 -1.73
CA LEU A 460 8.30 -23.98 -1.48
C LEU A 460 8.18 -24.33 0.02
N LEU A 461 9.27 -24.15 0.80
CA LEU A 461 9.25 -24.41 2.24
C LEU A 461 8.26 -23.51 2.99
N ALA A 462 8.14 -22.24 2.58
CA ALA A 462 7.21 -21.30 3.19
C ALA A 462 5.75 -21.71 2.92
N GLN A 463 5.47 -22.18 1.71
CA GLN A 463 4.15 -22.71 1.35
C GLN A 463 3.80 -23.97 2.14
N LEU A 464 4.73 -24.92 2.25
CA LEU A 464 4.53 -26.15 3.02
C LEU A 464 4.30 -25.86 4.51
N ARG A 465 5.10 -24.97 5.11
CA ARG A 465 4.93 -24.58 6.53
C ARG A 465 3.59 -23.89 6.77
N TRP A 466 3.17 -23.00 5.87
CA TRP A 466 1.86 -22.37 5.96
C TRP A 466 0.73 -23.42 5.88
N ALA A 467 0.77 -24.32 4.90
CA ALA A 467 -0.26 -25.36 4.74
C ALA A 467 -0.31 -26.31 5.94
N ALA A 468 0.85 -26.71 6.47
CA ALA A 468 0.93 -27.51 7.68
C ALA A 468 0.35 -26.76 8.91
N GLN A 469 0.64 -25.47 9.05
CA GLN A 469 0.11 -24.63 10.12
C GLN A 469 -1.42 -24.49 10.05
N CYS A 470 -2.00 -24.37 8.85
CA CYS A 470 -3.46 -24.38 8.65
C CYS A 470 -4.10 -25.68 9.19
N HIS A 471 -3.38 -26.80 9.12
CA HIS A 471 -3.78 -28.10 9.65
C HIS A 471 -3.29 -28.36 11.08
N LYS A 472 -2.69 -27.36 11.74
CA LYS A 472 -2.09 -27.45 13.09
C LYS A 472 -0.98 -28.51 13.21
N LYS A 473 -0.23 -28.75 12.12
CA LYS A 473 0.91 -29.65 12.06
C LYS A 473 2.22 -28.86 11.92
N GLU A 474 3.32 -29.44 12.39
CA GLU A 474 4.68 -28.91 12.22
C GLU A 474 5.45 -29.73 11.16
N VAL A 475 6.34 -29.06 10.41
CA VAL A 475 7.14 -29.69 9.36
C VAL A 475 8.54 -30.00 9.88
N LEU A 476 8.90 -31.29 9.91
CA LEU A 476 10.24 -31.76 10.29
C LEU A 476 10.95 -32.31 9.06
N ILE A 477 12.15 -31.78 8.79
CA ILE A 477 12.99 -32.19 7.65
C ILE A 477 14.30 -32.76 8.20
N GLU A 478 14.54 -34.04 7.95
CA GLU A 478 15.75 -34.74 8.36
C GLU A 478 16.57 -35.08 7.11
N ALA A 479 17.79 -34.54 7.00
CA ALA A 479 18.67 -34.73 5.86
C ALA A 479 19.94 -35.47 6.30
N VAL A 480 20.21 -36.62 5.69
CA VAL A 480 21.36 -37.48 5.96
C VAL A 480 22.17 -37.66 4.69
N GLN A 481 23.51 -37.57 4.81
CA GLN A 481 24.39 -37.88 3.70
C GLN A 481 24.65 -39.38 3.64
N LEU A 482 24.28 -39.99 2.52
CA LEU A 482 24.57 -41.38 2.20
C LEU A 482 25.95 -41.50 1.57
N LEU A 483 26.74 -42.45 2.07
CA LEU A 483 28.08 -42.72 1.56
C LEU A 483 28.01 -43.40 0.18
N PRO A 484 29.06 -43.28 -0.65
CA PRO A 484 29.13 -44.03 -1.90
C PRO A 484 29.37 -45.52 -1.65
N ASN A 485 28.80 -46.37 -2.50
CA ASN A 485 28.97 -47.84 -2.48
C ASN A 485 28.59 -48.51 -1.16
N SER A 486 27.66 -47.92 -0.41
CA SER A 486 27.17 -48.47 0.85
C SER A 486 25.70 -48.87 0.74
N GLU A 487 25.34 -49.97 1.40
CA GLU A 487 23.94 -50.35 1.61
C GLU A 487 23.41 -49.63 2.86
N ASN A 488 22.37 -48.82 2.69
CA ASN A 488 21.72 -48.12 3.79
C ASN A 488 20.47 -48.91 4.19
N GLU A 489 20.64 -49.91 5.07
CA GLU A 489 19.57 -50.83 5.49
C GLU A 489 18.32 -50.11 6.02
N SER A 490 18.50 -49.02 6.75
CA SER A 490 17.41 -48.20 7.31
C SER A 490 16.53 -47.53 6.25
N LEU A 491 17.04 -47.35 5.03
CA LEU A 491 16.34 -46.75 3.91
C LEU A 491 16.07 -47.74 2.77
N GLY A 492 16.62 -48.96 2.85
CA GLY A 492 16.56 -49.97 1.79
C GLY A 492 17.21 -49.54 0.48
N ILE A 493 18.14 -48.57 0.51
CA ILE A 493 18.74 -47.96 -0.68
C ILE A 493 20.23 -48.22 -0.74
N ARG A 494 20.67 -48.68 -1.91
CA ARG A 494 22.08 -48.82 -2.24
C ARG A 494 22.54 -47.72 -3.17
N THR A 495 23.57 -47.02 -2.74
CA THR A 495 24.13 -45.86 -3.42
C THR A 495 25.41 -46.23 -4.15
N THR A 496 25.61 -45.78 -5.38
CA THR A 496 26.88 -45.94 -6.13
C THR A 496 27.76 -44.68 -6.05
N ARG A 497 27.18 -43.56 -5.63
CA ARG A 497 27.84 -42.27 -5.42
C ARG A 497 27.32 -41.62 -4.13
N ALA A 498 28.00 -40.60 -3.62
CA ALA A 498 27.52 -39.87 -2.45
C ALA A 498 26.21 -39.12 -2.79
N LEU A 499 25.17 -39.33 -1.99
CA LEU A 499 23.84 -38.73 -2.18
C LEU A 499 23.34 -38.17 -0.86
N TRP A 500 22.48 -37.16 -0.92
CA TRP A 500 21.70 -36.68 0.21
C TRP A 500 20.32 -37.32 0.19
N ALA A 501 19.95 -37.92 1.31
CA ALA A 501 18.63 -38.44 1.60
C ALA A 501 17.91 -37.48 2.52
N THR A 502 16.83 -36.87 2.02
CA THR A 502 15.96 -36.02 2.84
C THR A 502 14.64 -36.71 3.08
N GLN A 503 14.35 -36.98 4.36
CA GLN A 503 13.05 -37.45 4.83
C GLN A 503 12.24 -36.28 5.35
N LEU A 504 10.95 -36.27 5.02
CA LEU A 504 10.02 -35.25 5.47
C LEU A 504 8.90 -35.88 6.29
N PHE A 505 8.72 -35.35 7.50
CA PHE A 505 7.67 -35.75 8.43
C PHE A 505 6.75 -34.56 8.75
N LEU A 506 5.47 -34.87 8.95
CA LEU A 506 4.54 -33.94 9.59
C LEU A 506 4.33 -34.39 11.04
N VAL A 507 4.41 -33.45 11.97
CA VAL A 507 4.27 -33.71 13.40
C VAL A 507 2.99 -33.07 13.91
N ASP A 508 2.11 -33.87 14.49
CA ASP A 508 0.87 -33.38 15.09
C ASP A 508 1.14 -32.76 16.48
N GLN A 509 0.16 -32.04 17.04
CA GLN A 509 0.27 -31.44 18.38
C GLN A 509 0.56 -32.46 19.51
N GLN A 510 0.27 -33.75 19.28
CA GLN A 510 0.55 -34.84 20.21
C GLN A 510 1.98 -35.41 20.08
N GLY A 511 2.78 -34.91 19.13
CA GLY A 511 4.16 -35.36 18.87
C GLY A 511 4.28 -36.59 17.97
N THR A 512 3.17 -37.09 17.43
CA THR A 512 3.16 -38.21 16.48
C THR A 512 3.77 -37.77 15.15
N ARG A 513 4.71 -38.57 14.61
CA ARG A 513 5.43 -38.28 13.37
C ARG A 513 4.86 -39.08 12.20
N ASP A 514 4.27 -38.40 11.23
CA ASP A 514 3.77 -39.00 10.00
C ASP A 514 4.85 -38.88 8.90
N PHE A 515 5.37 -40.01 8.42
CA PHE A 515 6.31 -40.03 7.30
C PHE A 515 5.59 -39.77 5.97
N ILE A 516 6.07 -38.78 5.20
CA ILE A 516 5.42 -38.37 3.95
C ILE A 516 6.19 -38.83 2.72
N CYS A 517 7.50 -38.53 2.69
CA CYS A 517 8.33 -38.85 1.55
C CYS A 517 9.82 -38.87 1.88
N LEU A 518 10.56 -39.54 0.99
CA LEU A 518 12.01 -39.55 0.91
C LEU A 518 12.41 -39.03 -0.47
N ALA A 519 13.34 -38.08 -0.52
CA ALA A 519 13.91 -37.60 -1.77
C ALA A 519 15.43 -37.68 -1.74
N LEU A 520 16.00 -37.96 -2.92
CA LEU A 520 17.44 -38.20 -3.11
C LEU A 520 18.01 -37.23 -4.14
N ASP A 521 19.17 -36.66 -3.85
CA ASP A 521 19.91 -35.80 -4.78
C ASP A 521 21.40 -35.69 -4.39
N PRO A 522 22.35 -35.47 -5.32
CA PRO A 522 23.74 -35.22 -4.96
C PRO A 522 23.94 -33.92 -4.16
N LYS A 523 23.00 -32.97 -4.25
CA LYS A 523 23.03 -31.71 -3.50
C LYS A 523 21.97 -31.71 -2.40
N LYS A 524 22.37 -31.40 -1.16
CA LYS A 524 21.47 -31.28 0.00
C LYS A 524 20.27 -30.35 -0.25
N SER A 525 20.51 -29.17 -0.81
CA SER A 525 19.43 -28.20 -1.05
C SER A 525 18.42 -28.69 -2.09
N ALA A 526 18.86 -29.47 -3.08
CA ALA A 526 17.98 -30.04 -4.09
C ALA A 526 17.21 -31.25 -3.55
N SER A 527 17.83 -32.11 -2.72
CA SER A 527 17.12 -33.21 -2.06
C SER A 527 16.01 -32.67 -1.14
N GLU A 528 16.30 -31.60 -0.39
CA GLU A 528 15.31 -30.91 0.44
C GLU A 528 14.17 -30.32 -0.40
N GLN A 529 14.47 -29.60 -1.49
CA GLN A 529 13.44 -29.03 -2.36
C GLN A 529 12.56 -30.09 -3.02
N LYS A 530 13.13 -31.23 -3.43
CA LYS A 530 12.36 -32.37 -3.96
C LYS A 530 11.43 -32.97 -2.91
N ALA A 531 11.92 -33.16 -1.67
CA ALA A 531 11.10 -33.67 -0.58
C ALA A 531 9.94 -32.72 -0.25
N ILE A 532 10.22 -31.41 -0.17
CA ILE A 532 9.22 -30.38 0.08
C ILE A 532 8.18 -30.35 -1.05
N ALA A 533 8.61 -30.38 -2.31
CA ALA A 533 7.72 -30.40 -3.47
C ALA A 533 6.80 -31.63 -3.48
N ALA A 534 7.37 -32.82 -3.22
CA ALA A 534 6.61 -34.06 -3.15
C ALA A 534 5.59 -34.04 -2.01
N ALA A 535 5.94 -33.48 -0.85
CA ALA A 535 5.02 -33.33 0.28
C ALA A 535 3.84 -32.38 -0.04
N ILE A 536 4.13 -31.24 -0.69
CA ILE A 536 3.09 -30.31 -1.15
C ILE A 536 2.13 -31.01 -2.11
N TRP A 537 2.64 -31.79 -3.08
CA TRP A 537 1.80 -32.49 -4.05
C TRP A 537 0.93 -33.58 -3.40
N LYS A 538 1.51 -34.37 -2.48
CA LYS A 538 0.81 -35.52 -1.88
C LYS A 538 -0.30 -35.12 -0.92
N ILE A 539 -0.15 -33.99 -0.21
CA ILE A 539 -1.04 -33.62 0.90
C ILE A 539 -1.77 -32.31 0.64
N PHE A 540 -1.09 -31.29 0.11
CA PHE A 540 -1.59 -29.91 0.03
C PHE A 540 -1.76 -29.42 -1.42
N ARG A 541 -2.09 -30.34 -2.34
CA ARG A 541 -2.13 -30.08 -3.79
C ARG A 541 -3.03 -28.89 -4.17
N GLU A 542 -4.22 -28.83 -3.59
CA GLU A 542 -5.22 -27.81 -3.91
C GLU A 542 -4.85 -26.45 -3.30
N GLU A 543 -4.31 -26.45 -2.09
CA GLU A 543 -3.98 -25.22 -1.35
C GLU A 543 -2.72 -24.53 -1.90
N CYS A 544 -1.79 -25.29 -2.49
CA CYS A 544 -0.49 -24.82 -2.97
C CYS A 544 -0.29 -25.11 -4.47
N SER A 545 -1.31 -24.88 -5.29
CA SER A 545 -1.32 -25.21 -6.73
C SER A 545 -0.22 -24.51 -7.56
N GLU A 546 0.10 -23.25 -7.25
CA GLU A 546 1.24 -22.53 -7.87
C GLU A 546 2.57 -23.21 -7.53
N GLY A 547 2.72 -23.67 -6.28
CA GLY A 547 3.87 -24.44 -5.80
C GLY A 547 4.08 -25.74 -6.56
N VAL A 548 2.99 -26.49 -6.74
CA VAL A 548 3.00 -27.75 -7.51
C VAL A 548 3.40 -27.51 -8.96
N THR A 549 2.80 -26.51 -9.61
CA THR A 549 3.09 -26.19 -11.01
C THR A 549 4.56 -25.80 -11.18
N TYR A 550 5.06 -24.93 -10.30
CA TYR A 550 6.48 -24.55 -10.28
C TYR A 550 7.42 -25.75 -10.08
N ALA A 551 7.05 -26.69 -9.20
CA ALA A 551 7.87 -27.87 -8.93
C ALA A 551 7.95 -28.83 -10.12
N ILE A 552 6.85 -29.01 -10.86
CA ILE A 552 6.80 -29.80 -12.09
C ILE A 552 7.63 -29.12 -13.19
N ASP A 553 7.47 -27.81 -13.40
CA ASP A 553 8.21 -27.05 -14.42
C ASP A 553 9.72 -27.04 -14.17
N ARG A 554 10.14 -27.08 -12.90
CA ARG A 554 11.55 -27.18 -12.49
C ARG A 554 12.09 -28.61 -12.47
N GLY A 555 11.26 -29.61 -12.76
CA GLY A 555 11.65 -31.02 -12.74
C GLY A 555 12.04 -31.52 -11.35
N LEU A 556 11.45 -30.97 -10.28
CA LEU A 556 11.65 -31.45 -8.90
C LEU A 556 10.79 -32.69 -8.61
N ILE A 557 9.61 -32.74 -9.21
CA ILE A 557 8.65 -33.86 -9.11
C ILE A 557 8.13 -34.24 -10.50
N ASP A 558 7.69 -35.49 -10.65
CA ASP A 558 6.97 -35.96 -11.83
C ASP A 558 5.48 -35.54 -11.82
N LYS A 559 4.72 -35.95 -12.85
CA LYS A 559 3.28 -35.63 -12.96
C LYS A 559 2.45 -36.38 -11.92
N GLU A 560 3.01 -37.45 -11.39
CA GLU A 560 2.46 -38.36 -10.39
C GLU A 560 2.82 -37.94 -8.95
N GLY A 561 3.59 -36.86 -8.77
CA GLY A 561 3.97 -36.29 -7.47
C GLY A 561 5.14 -36.96 -6.76
N ASN A 562 5.87 -37.85 -7.44
CA ASN A 562 7.09 -38.44 -6.90
C ASN A 562 8.29 -37.54 -7.16
N ALA A 563 9.25 -37.57 -6.24
CA ALA A 563 10.52 -36.85 -6.41
C ALA A 563 11.25 -37.39 -7.65
N THR A 564 11.73 -36.48 -8.50
CA THR A 564 12.44 -36.86 -9.74
C THR A 564 13.62 -37.74 -9.45
N SER A 565 13.68 -38.88 -10.14
CA SER A 565 14.71 -39.91 -9.99
C SER A 565 16.12 -39.32 -10.03
N CYS A 566 16.96 -39.74 -9.10
CA CYS A 566 18.36 -39.36 -9.05
C CYS A 566 19.22 -40.52 -9.54
N GLU A 567 20.15 -40.23 -10.45
CA GLU A 567 21.15 -41.21 -10.85
C GLU A 567 22.08 -41.53 -9.67
N GLY A 568 22.44 -42.81 -9.50
CA GLY A 568 23.31 -43.25 -8.41
C GLY A 568 22.64 -44.17 -7.40
N ILE A 569 21.39 -44.55 -7.65
CA ILE A 569 20.66 -45.61 -6.94
C ILE A 569 20.72 -46.86 -7.81
N SER A 570 21.26 -47.96 -7.29
CA SER A 570 21.30 -49.24 -8.02
C SER A 570 19.99 -49.99 -7.76
N THR A 571 19.20 -50.25 -8.80
CA THR A 571 17.93 -50.98 -8.71
C THR A 571 18.05 -52.48 -8.95
N SER A 572 19.24 -53.05 -9.01
CA SER A 572 19.43 -54.47 -9.32
C SER A 572 20.50 -55.14 -8.47
N GLU A 573 20.05 -56.23 -7.84
CA GLU A 573 20.73 -57.36 -7.21
C GLU A 573 21.87 -57.08 -6.20
N PRO A 574 21.93 -57.85 -5.08
CA PRO A 574 23.07 -57.79 -4.18
C PRO A 574 24.36 -57.94 -4.98
N LEU A 575 25.42 -57.20 -4.61
CA LEU A 575 26.73 -57.49 -5.20
C LEU A 575 26.98 -58.98 -5.05
N PRO A 576 27.59 -59.65 -6.06
CA PRO A 576 28.15 -60.97 -5.81
C PRO A 576 29.02 -60.85 -4.57
N LYS A 577 28.65 -61.59 -3.51
CA LYS A 577 29.38 -61.62 -2.24
C LYS A 577 30.84 -61.83 -2.57
N ASN A 578 31.71 -60.98 -2.03
CA ASN A 578 33.15 -61.14 -2.25
C ASN A 578 33.56 -62.52 -1.70
N ASP A 579 34.59 -63.17 -2.27
CA ASP A 579 35.03 -64.50 -1.84
C ASP A 579 35.34 -64.54 -0.33
N TYR A 580 35.74 -63.40 0.23
CA TYR A 580 35.93 -63.18 1.67
C TYR A 580 34.64 -63.25 2.49
N GLU A 581 33.52 -62.75 1.99
CA GLU A 581 32.21 -62.80 2.68
C GLU A 581 31.61 -64.21 2.63
N LEU A 582 31.77 -64.90 1.50
CA LEU A 582 31.41 -66.32 1.36
C LEU A 582 32.26 -67.21 2.28
N ALA A 583 33.56 -66.92 2.41
CA ALA A 583 34.45 -67.62 3.33
C ALA A 583 34.08 -67.36 4.80
N ALA A 584 33.64 -66.14 5.14
CA ALA A 584 33.22 -65.79 6.49
C ALA A 584 31.89 -66.46 6.91
N GLU A 585 30.95 -66.63 5.98
CA GLU A 585 29.69 -67.36 6.23
C GLU A 585 29.90 -68.88 6.36
N SER A 586 30.96 -69.39 5.74
CA SER A 586 31.35 -70.81 5.75
C SER A 586 32.12 -71.21 7.01
N ASP A 587 32.52 -70.25 7.86
CA ASP A 587 33.29 -70.51 9.08
C ASP A 587 32.35 -70.84 10.27
N PRO A 588 32.35 -72.09 10.77
CA PRO A 588 31.52 -72.50 11.90
C PRO A 588 31.89 -71.84 13.23
N PHE A 589 33.01 -71.11 13.31
CA PHE A 589 33.40 -70.31 14.47
C PHE A 589 32.82 -68.89 14.43
N ILE A 590 32.62 -68.30 13.25
CA ILE A 590 32.09 -66.93 13.14
C ILE A 590 30.64 -66.86 13.64
N GLN A 591 29.83 -67.89 13.36
CA GLN A 591 28.45 -67.99 13.87
C GLN A 591 28.35 -68.13 15.39
N LYS A 592 29.46 -68.50 16.07
CA LYS A 592 29.54 -68.64 17.54
C LYS A 592 30.09 -67.40 18.22
N LEU A 593 30.51 -66.38 17.46
CA LEU A 593 30.91 -65.10 18.02
C LEU A 593 29.64 -64.35 18.44
N GLN A 594 29.41 -64.30 19.75
CA GLN A 594 28.37 -63.46 20.31
C GLN A 594 28.76 -61.99 20.09
N ILE A 595 27.97 -61.25 19.31
CA ILE A 595 28.12 -59.80 19.20
C ILE A 595 27.66 -59.20 20.53
N VAL A 596 28.61 -58.97 21.42
CA VAL A 596 28.40 -58.16 22.62
C VAL A 596 28.15 -56.73 22.14
N PRO A 597 27.11 -56.02 22.64
CA PRO A 597 26.87 -54.62 22.27
C PRO A 597 28.17 -53.84 22.46
N SER A 598 28.53 -53.09 21.42
CA SER A 598 29.78 -52.36 21.29
C SER A 598 30.24 -51.81 22.62
N GLN A 599 31.27 -52.42 23.22
CA GLN A 599 32.00 -51.74 24.27
C GLN A 599 32.46 -50.41 23.67
N SER A 600 32.24 -49.32 24.39
CA SER A 600 32.71 -48.00 24.01
C SER A 600 34.20 -48.09 23.73
N ILE A 601 34.57 -48.14 22.46
CA ILE A 601 35.95 -47.93 22.06
C ILE A 601 36.23 -46.50 22.49
N SER A 602 37.10 -46.32 23.49
CA SER A 602 37.56 -44.98 23.82
C SER A 602 38.30 -44.46 22.59
N VAL A 603 37.63 -43.62 21.82
CA VAL A 603 38.30 -42.88 20.76
C VAL A 603 39.32 -42.00 21.50
N PRO A 604 40.64 -42.19 21.31
CA PRO A 604 41.62 -41.36 21.99
C PRO A 604 41.34 -39.90 21.64
N HIS A 605 41.44 -39.02 22.64
CA HIS A 605 41.18 -37.60 22.46
C HIS A 605 41.96 -37.09 21.25
N ARG A 606 41.26 -36.55 20.24
CA ARG A 606 41.85 -35.99 19.01
C ARG A 606 42.61 -34.67 19.26
N GLN A 607 43.00 -34.38 20.50
CA GLN A 607 43.83 -33.23 20.83
C GLN A 607 45.28 -33.67 20.81
N SER A 608 46.03 -33.23 19.80
CA SER A 608 47.48 -33.37 19.80
C SER A 608 48.09 -32.43 20.84
N LEU A 609 49.23 -32.81 21.44
CA LEU A 609 49.94 -31.92 22.38
C LEU A 609 50.27 -30.56 21.72
N LEU A 610 50.61 -30.55 20.43
CA LEU A 610 50.83 -29.32 19.66
C LEU A 610 49.59 -28.42 19.64
N SER A 611 48.40 -28.98 19.42
CA SER A 611 47.16 -28.19 19.42
C SER A 611 46.82 -27.60 20.79
N VAL A 612 47.18 -28.28 21.89
CA VAL A 612 46.97 -27.76 23.25
C VAL A 612 47.88 -26.56 23.51
N PHE A 613 49.18 -26.68 23.25
CA PHE A 613 50.10 -25.56 23.44
C PHE A 613 49.81 -24.39 22.50
N ARG A 614 49.46 -24.66 21.23
CA ARG A 614 49.06 -23.61 20.26
C ARG A 614 47.83 -22.83 20.77
N ARG A 615 46.83 -23.52 21.32
CA ARG A 615 45.65 -22.86 21.91
C ARG A 615 46.02 -22.01 23.13
N GLY A 616 46.90 -22.50 24.00
CA GLY A 616 47.39 -21.74 25.15
C GLY A 616 48.10 -20.45 24.75
N VAL A 617 48.97 -20.49 23.73
CA VAL A 617 49.63 -19.27 23.20
C VAL A 617 48.62 -18.30 22.59
N GLN A 618 47.63 -18.81 21.84
CA GLN A 618 46.59 -17.95 21.28
C GLN A 618 45.82 -17.22 22.38
N LEU A 619 45.41 -17.93 23.44
CA LEU A 619 44.71 -17.32 24.58
C LEU A 619 45.57 -16.25 25.28
N TYR A 620 46.88 -16.47 25.37
CA TYR A 620 47.80 -15.46 25.91
C TYR A 620 47.85 -14.20 25.04
N ILE A 621 47.90 -14.34 23.72
CA ILE A 621 47.88 -13.20 22.77
C ILE A 621 46.54 -12.47 22.81
N ASP A 622 45.42 -13.20 22.88
CA ASP A 622 44.08 -12.63 23.00
C ASP A 622 43.98 -11.77 24.28
N LEU A 623 44.53 -12.27 25.41
CA LEU A 623 44.60 -11.52 26.66
C LEU A 623 45.47 -10.26 26.55
N LEU A 624 46.60 -10.30 25.82
CA LEU A 624 47.43 -9.12 25.57
C LEU A 624 46.66 -8.08 24.74
N ASN A 625 45.94 -8.51 23.70
CA ASN A 625 45.13 -7.64 22.85
C ASN A 625 44.01 -6.95 23.63
N GLU A 626 43.31 -7.68 24.51
CA GLU A 626 42.28 -7.12 25.38
C GLU A 626 42.82 -6.02 26.30
N ARG A 627 44.07 -6.17 26.79
CA ARG A 627 44.71 -5.18 27.65
C ARG A 627 45.20 -3.96 26.89
N SER A 628 45.68 -4.14 25.66
CA SER A 628 46.11 -3.04 24.78
C SER A 628 44.95 -2.21 24.21
N GLY A 629 43.73 -2.74 24.17
CA GLY A 629 42.52 -2.03 23.71
C GLY A 629 41.94 -1.00 24.68
N GLY A 630 42.50 -0.88 25.90
CA GLY A 630 41.96 -0.10 27.00
C GLY A 630 42.79 1.12 27.41
N GLY A 631 43.08 2.06 26.50
CA GLY A 631 43.43 3.44 26.88
C GLY A 631 44.57 4.11 26.10
N GLY A 632 44.22 5.13 25.30
CA GLY A 632 45.09 6.25 24.98
C GLY A 632 45.52 6.43 23.51
N VAL A 633 44.81 7.34 22.80
CA VAL A 633 45.18 8.27 21.68
C VAL A 633 46.12 7.83 20.52
N TYR A 634 46.76 6.66 20.54
CA TYR A 634 47.46 6.08 19.38
C TYR A 634 46.87 4.70 19.07
N GLY A 635 46.68 4.40 17.77
CA GLY A 635 45.79 3.35 17.26
C GLY A 635 45.98 1.95 17.87
N THR A 636 44.86 1.21 17.99
CA THR A 636 44.80 -0.17 18.49
C THR A 636 45.54 -1.13 17.56
N SER A 637 46.77 -1.49 17.90
CA SER A 637 47.51 -2.55 17.22
C SER A 637 47.05 -3.92 17.72
N ILE A 638 46.40 -4.71 16.84
CA ILE A 638 45.98 -6.08 17.16
C ILE A 638 47.16 -7.03 16.86
N GLY A 639 47.58 -7.79 17.86
CA GLY A 639 48.60 -8.83 17.73
C GLY A 639 48.01 -10.13 17.16
N GLN A 640 48.57 -10.63 16.07
CA GLN A 640 48.20 -11.91 15.45
C GLN A 640 49.36 -12.92 15.60
N LEU A 641 49.02 -14.15 16.01
CA LEU A 641 49.96 -15.27 16.08
C LEU A 641 50.39 -15.70 14.66
N ILE A 642 51.69 -15.74 14.40
CA ILE A 642 52.28 -16.22 13.15
C ILE A 642 53.28 -17.31 13.45
N GLU A 643 53.16 -18.41 12.70
CA GLU A 643 54.05 -19.56 12.77
C GLU A 643 54.93 -19.56 11.50
N PHE A 644 56.23 -19.45 11.68
CA PHE A 644 57.19 -19.49 10.59
C PHE A 644 58.09 -20.72 10.72
N THR A 645 58.19 -21.51 9.66
CA THR A 645 59.13 -22.64 9.60
C THR A 645 60.00 -22.50 8.37
N ASP A 646 61.31 -22.58 8.57
CA ASP A 646 62.29 -22.54 7.50
C ASP A 646 63.19 -23.77 7.56
N ARG A 647 63.63 -24.25 6.40
CA ARG A 647 64.55 -25.37 6.29
C ARG A 647 65.95 -24.83 5.99
N ASN A 648 66.87 -25.04 6.91
CA ASN A 648 68.26 -24.66 6.71
C ASN A 648 68.86 -25.51 5.57
N LEU A 649 69.26 -24.83 4.50
CA LEU A 649 69.71 -25.46 3.26
C LEU A 649 71.07 -26.17 3.40
N MET A 650 71.84 -25.86 4.45
CA MET A 650 73.19 -26.41 4.66
C MET A 650 73.21 -27.73 5.44
N ASP A 651 72.32 -27.91 6.42
CA ASP A 651 72.29 -29.10 7.30
C ASP A 651 70.96 -29.86 7.26
N GLY A 652 69.96 -29.35 6.51
CA GLY A 652 68.64 -29.96 6.36
C GLY A 652 67.74 -29.81 7.58
N SER A 653 68.19 -29.14 8.65
CA SER A 653 67.44 -28.90 9.87
C SER A 653 66.29 -27.92 9.65
N PHE A 654 65.24 -28.04 10.46
CA PHE A 654 64.10 -27.15 10.43
C PHE A 654 64.16 -26.19 11.62
N LYS A 655 64.09 -24.90 11.32
CA LYS A 655 63.92 -23.83 12.28
C LYS A 655 62.44 -23.46 12.35
N ALA A 656 61.86 -23.42 13.54
CA ALA A 656 60.52 -22.91 13.78
C ALA A 656 60.58 -21.66 14.67
N GLN A 657 59.89 -20.60 14.27
CA GLN A 657 59.74 -19.37 15.00
C GLN A 657 58.26 -19.05 15.20
N ILE A 658 57.89 -18.70 16.42
CA ILE A 658 56.56 -18.24 16.82
C ILE A 658 56.66 -16.74 17.02
N LEU A 659 55.90 -16.01 16.22
CA LEU A 659 55.94 -14.56 16.14
C LEU A 659 54.57 -13.99 16.51
N VAL A 660 54.56 -12.80 17.09
CA VAL A 660 53.36 -11.95 17.15
C VAL A 660 53.58 -10.80 16.20
N GLN A 661 52.65 -10.63 15.27
CA GLN A 661 52.63 -9.51 14.34
C GLN A 661 51.59 -8.50 14.79
N PHE A 662 52.01 -7.26 15.01
CA PHE A 662 51.11 -6.15 15.33
C PHE A 662 50.84 -5.34 14.05
N SER A 663 49.55 -5.18 13.70
CA SER A 663 49.15 -4.34 12.57
C SER A 663 48.51 -3.04 13.07
N GLY A 664 49.13 -1.89 12.80
CA GLY A 664 48.57 -0.55 13.04
C GLY A 664 48.41 0.24 11.74
N ASP A 665 47.44 1.16 11.70
CA ASP A 665 47.16 2.05 10.57
C ASP A 665 48.28 3.10 10.40
N GLY A 666 49.35 2.71 9.73
CA GLY A 666 50.40 3.61 9.25
C GLY A 666 51.74 3.46 9.95
N VAL A 667 52.67 2.80 9.24
CA VAL A 667 54.14 2.74 9.44
C VAL A 667 54.64 1.57 10.32
N GLU A 668 55.31 0.62 9.64
CA GLU A 668 56.06 -0.57 10.08
C GLU A 668 55.29 -1.72 10.80
N ILE A 669 55.24 -2.87 10.12
CA ILE A 669 54.82 -4.14 10.71
C ILE A 669 55.90 -4.59 11.70
N THR A 670 55.65 -4.42 13.00
CA THR A 670 56.54 -4.94 14.04
C THR A 670 56.22 -6.42 14.29
N LYS A 671 57.25 -7.26 14.21
CA LYS A 671 57.18 -8.70 14.52
C LYS A 671 58.03 -8.97 15.75
N GLU A 672 57.38 -9.44 16.81
CA GLU A 672 58.07 -9.86 18.03
C GLU A 672 58.18 -11.38 18.07
N THR A 673 59.38 -11.91 18.35
CA THR A 673 59.58 -13.36 18.45
C THR A 673 59.25 -13.81 19.86
N LEU A 674 58.24 -14.66 20.00
CA LEU A 674 57.87 -15.27 21.27
C LEU A 674 58.74 -16.50 21.57
N GLY A 675 58.94 -17.36 20.57
CA GLY A 675 59.62 -18.64 20.76
C GLY A 675 60.32 -19.10 19.51
N GLU A 676 61.44 -19.81 19.68
CA GLU A 676 62.24 -20.35 18.58
C GLU A 676 62.76 -21.73 18.98
N ALA A 677 62.70 -22.68 18.04
CA ALA A 677 63.30 -24.00 18.24
C ALA A 677 63.80 -24.59 16.91
N PHE A 678 64.74 -25.53 17.02
CA PHE A 678 65.35 -26.22 15.89
C PHE A 678 65.15 -27.73 16.02
N HIS A 679 64.91 -28.40 14.90
CA HIS A 679 64.86 -29.86 14.87
C HIS A 679 65.52 -30.40 13.60
N PRO A 680 66.39 -31.42 13.70
CA PRO A 680 67.23 -31.88 12.58
C PRO A 680 66.45 -32.49 11.40
N SER A 681 65.22 -32.96 11.60
CA SER A 681 64.51 -33.77 10.58
C SER A 681 63.00 -33.52 10.44
N SER A 682 62.40 -32.64 11.25
CA SER A 682 60.94 -32.45 11.24
C SER A 682 60.52 -31.04 11.65
N ALA A 683 59.87 -30.33 10.73
CA ALA A 683 59.27 -29.02 10.98
C ALA A 683 58.19 -29.06 12.09
N ILE A 684 57.44 -30.16 12.18
CA ILE A 684 56.36 -30.32 13.16
C ILE A 684 56.95 -30.44 14.58
N ILE A 685 58.07 -31.15 14.73
CA ILE A 685 58.74 -31.27 16.03
C ILE A 685 59.40 -29.94 16.41
N ALA A 686 60.01 -29.23 15.46
CA ALA A 686 60.52 -27.88 15.69
C ALA A 686 59.41 -26.92 16.16
N LEU A 687 58.24 -26.92 15.50
CA LEU A 687 57.07 -26.13 15.92
C LEU A 687 56.59 -26.52 17.32
N PHE A 688 56.45 -27.82 17.57
CA PHE A 688 56.04 -28.33 18.88
C PHE A 688 57.00 -27.88 19.99
N SER A 689 58.31 -27.99 19.77
CA SER A 689 59.32 -27.53 20.72
C SER A 689 59.27 -26.02 20.95
N ALA A 690 59.04 -25.22 19.89
CA ALA A 690 58.89 -23.77 20.03
C ALA A 690 57.65 -23.40 20.88
N PHE A 691 56.51 -24.08 20.65
CA PHE A 691 55.27 -23.83 21.39
C PHE A 691 55.36 -24.30 22.83
N LYS A 692 55.92 -25.49 23.05
CA LYS A 692 56.13 -26.06 24.38
C LYS A 692 57.11 -25.21 25.21
N GLY A 693 58.20 -24.73 24.59
CA GLY A 693 59.22 -23.91 25.25
C GLY A 693 58.70 -22.61 25.87
N LEU A 694 57.58 -22.07 25.38
CA LEU A 694 56.91 -20.90 25.98
C LEU A 694 56.32 -21.17 27.36
N PHE A 695 55.94 -22.43 27.62
CA PHE A 695 55.38 -22.93 28.87
C PHE A 695 56.41 -23.69 29.72
N GLU A 696 57.64 -23.90 29.23
CA GLU A 696 58.72 -24.49 30.00
C GLU A 696 59.42 -23.44 30.89
N GLU A 697 60.18 -23.90 31.87
CA GLU A 697 60.85 -23.03 32.83
C GLU A 697 61.82 -22.06 32.12
N GLY A 698 61.50 -20.78 32.16
CA GLY A 698 62.25 -19.73 31.45
C GLY A 698 61.53 -19.14 30.23
N GLY A 699 60.46 -19.78 29.75
CA GLY A 699 59.60 -19.30 28.66
C GLY A 699 58.79 -18.05 29.02
N ILE A 700 58.37 -17.30 28.00
CA ILE A 700 57.70 -16.00 28.18
C ILE A 700 56.39 -16.16 28.96
N ILE A 701 55.57 -17.17 28.63
CA ILE A 701 54.28 -17.41 29.29
C ILE A 701 54.50 -17.96 30.70
N ALA A 702 55.46 -18.87 30.89
CA ALA A 702 55.81 -19.39 32.21
C ALA A 702 56.33 -18.31 33.16
N LYS A 703 57.08 -17.31 32.66
CA LYS A 703 57.52 -16.15 33.44
C LYS A 703 56.36 -15.21 33.76
N ALA A 704 55.57 -14.83 32.76
CA ALA A 704 54.42 -13.95 32.94
C ALA A 704 53.36 -14.53 33.89
N ALA A 705 53.19 -15.86 33.91
CA ALA A 705 52.30 -16.56 34.83
C ALA A 705 52.70 -16.41 36.32
N ARG A 706 53.97 -16.09 36.63
CA ARG A 706 54.40 -15.85 38.03
C ARG A 706 53.95 -14.49 38.54
N GLU A 707 53.73 -13.54 37.64
CA GLU A 707 53.45 -12.14 37.95
C GLU A 707 51.96 -11.80 37.76
N ASP A 708 51.25 -12.56 36.91
CA ASP A 708 49.89 -12.26 36.50
C ASP A 708 48.91 -13.44 36.70
N LYS A 709 47.87 -13.23 37.51
CA LYS A 709 46.87 -14.27 37.84
C LYS A 709 46.06 -14.76 36.64
N GLN A 710 45.80 -13.91 35.64
CA GLN A 710 45.05 -14.31 34.44
C GLN A 710 45.93 -15.14 33.50
N VAL A 711 47.20 -14.77 33.37
CA VAL A 711 48.19 -15.58 32.62
C VAL A 711 48.46 -16.91 33.36
N GLU A 712 48.49 -16.88 34.69
CA GLU A 712 48.63 -18.08 35.53
C GLU A 712 47.48 -19.07 35.27
N SER A 713 46.25 -18.58 35.11
CA SER A 713 45.11 -19.42 34.76
C SER A 713 45.27 -20.10 33.40
N ILE A 714 45.75 -19.36 32.39
CA ILE A 714 46.01 -19.91 31.05
C ILE A 714 47.14 -20.95 31.10
N TYR A 715 48.21 -20.66 31.84
CA TYR A 715 49.34 -21.56 32.05
C TYR A 715 48.91 -22.88 32.70
N ARG A 716 48.17 -22.81 33.83
CA ARG A 716 47.71 -24.02 34.53
C ARG A 716 46.76 -24.86 33.68
N ASP A 717 45.77 -24.25 33.04
CA ASP A 717 44.80 -24.96 32.18
C ASP A 717 45.51 -25.65 31.00
N THR A 718 46.47 -24.96 30.36
CA THR A 718 47.22 -25.53 29.23
C THR A 718 48.11 -26.70 29.67
N CYS A 719 48.83 -26.57 30.78
CA CYS A 719 49.68 -27.65 31.32
C CYS A 719 48.85 -28.85 31.80
N GLN A 720 47.73 -28.60 32.49
CA GLN A 720 46.83 -29.66 32.93
C GLN A 720 46.27 -30.47 31.74
N ARG A 721 45.79 -29.78 30.70
CA ARG A 721 45.31 -30.46 29.48
C ARG A 721 46.41 -31.22 28.74
N ALA A 722 47.66 -30.74 28.80
CA ALA A 722 48.79 -31.45 28.23
C ALA A 722 49.13 -32.73 29.01
N GLU A 723 48.93 -32.74 30.33
CA GLU A 723 49.11 -33.92 31.19
C GLU A 723 47.97 -34.93 31.06
N GLU A 724 46.75 -34.47 30.81
CA GLU A 724 45.56 -35.31 30.58
C GLU A 724 45.61 -36.08 29.24
N ILE A 725 46.47 -35.67 28.29
CA ILE A 725 46.68 -36.40 27.04
C ILE A 725 47.53 -37.66 27.30
N PRO A 726 47.02 -38.87 26.99
CA PRO A 726 47.75 -40.11 27.24
C PRO A 726 49.09 -40.12 26.50
N ARG A 727 50.19 -40.36 27.24
CA ARG A 727 51.49 -40.65 26.62
C ARG A 727 51.34 -41.96 25.84
N CYS A 728 51.32 -41.89 24.51
CA CYS A 728 51.25 -43.10 23.69
C CYS A 728 52.40 -44.06 24.07
N HIS A 729 52.06 -45.27 24.52
CA HIS A 729 53.02 -46.36 24.62
C HIS A 729 53.43 -46.76 23.21
N TRP A 730 54.66 -46.42 22.82
CA TRP A 730 55.23 -46.82 21.54
C TRP A 730 55.56 -48.31 21.56
N LYS A 731 54.62 -49.14 21.11
CA LYS A 731 54.92 -50.41 20.45
C LYS A 731 54.18 -50.41 19.12
N PHE A 732 54.81 -49.87 18.10
CA PHE A 732 54.42 -50.19 16.73
C PHE A 732 54.69 -51.69 16.51
N PRO A 733 53.77 -52.44 15.85
CA PRO A 733 54.11 -53.76 15.36
C PRO A 733 55.31 -53.63 14.41
N HIS A 734 56.29 -54.53 14.53
CA HIS A 734 57.40 -54.58 13.58
C HIS A 734 56.87 -54.65 12.14
N PRO A 735 57.53 -53.99 11.17
CA PRO A 735 57.11 -54.04 9.78
C PRO A 735 57.26 -55.47 9.28
N THR A 736 56.14 -56.13 9.02
CA THR A 736 56.11 -57.39 8.30
C THR A 736 56.65 -57.11 6.90
N ARG A 737 57.81 -57.68 6.55
CA ARG A 737 58.32 -57.66 5.18
C ARG A 737 57.31 -58.38 4.28
N TRP A 738 56.63 -57.63 3.42
CA TRP A 738 55.88 -58.20 2.31
C TRP A 738 56.90 -58.79 1.34
N LYS A 739 57.02 -60.12 1.31
CA LYS A 739 57.69 -60.83 0.23
C LYS A 739 56.76 -60.77 -0.98
N LEU A 740 57.16 -60.03 -2.01
CA LEU A 740 56.71 -60.25 -3.37
C LEU A 740 57.01 -61.72 -3.73
N LEU A 741 55.98 -62.52 -3.95
CA LEU A 741 56.12 -63.76 -4.68
C LEU A 741 56.16 -63.40 -6.18
N PRO A 742 57.13 -63.92 -6.95
CA PRO A 742 57.22 -63.65 -8.37
C PRO A 742 56.16 -64.45 -9.12
N ASN A 743 55.70 -63.86 -10.22
CA ASN A 743 54.87 -64.46 -11.26
C ASN A 743 55.14 -65.96 -11.48
N VAL A 744 54.10 -66.79 -11.34
CA VAL A 744 53.75 -67.90 -12.25
C VAL A 744 52.24 -67.96 -12.34
#